data_AF-A0A8H7KZE4-F1
#
_entry.id   AF-A0A8H7KZE4-F1
#
_cell.length_a   1.000
_cell.length_b   1.000
_cell.length_c   1.000
_cell.angle_alpha   90.00
_cell.angle_beta   90.00
_cell.angle_gamma   90.00
#
_symmetry.space_group_name_H-M   'P 1'
#
loop_
_entity.id
_entity.type
_entity.pdbx_description
1 polymer ?
#
loop_
_entity_poly.entity_id
_entity_poly.type
_entity_poly.pdbx_seq_one_letter_code
_entity_poly.pdbx_strand_id
1 'polypeptide(L)'
;MHSELASADLDALKTSIPEILTLTKLSGAFSRIGVLAYKDYTFKHEDVVLWSGWNDPDLTRFVQNITTGHGGDFPEAAKTALIRALEQVNDNTNTLVLWYTDAPPHHPSTPTYKDHPNDVREKLAFPAPGALDWVKLCQSAQRKKCTVFCFTPSTITNNDTSFYVLLSTLTGGLCINTKDTRINYSTVISRLSLGVMLQWMGQPSDMTDVLTKSCAAFRQYKTDPREAELTDEGRGSLGYLPPSYDDKTANIGEKLKSLPPAPLRVDLIPRGSFSEASFTFSKRFADPTDEAYKALVYSSLAEIIERNILSLTYNPIFGKVWRAVCKDNDDRKIMLLNAFSLHVAKITNIDEKEMLNQWLEDSFDATEEIEGIISRAEPGGQAVYLDLDANIYLTRTELLEVSKSCYAPVLKKIAALFTHLKVVEPGVTLTKEQRSIPLSLPSAQFFRILPHLVVPGTLYPFRAAAMTAIISLITAVPFLRERATEFLAPLKGTWLNLEVPENVSYDCARFLLSAPAGTVLDEQEKSIYKAMRRYRLIELNMESAITARVPWTPHKTTDVGDHKVKCQKCNIARSVTLMSAEQPGIIQKKESSWVECSAPKCHAQYVVEGVNKLRIRPKCHYCRNSLQCPYLECTRCMNRIIVPEPYRAACTSADKQYLCPACVNPQRSSLTTIIQDTTCLELKEENDVHWLGFKPEMDLFVGKSAFKIIQAHDFSVFDVGSNEKALKMLTLQDKKVLDPEKVLAQVEGRVEGGHVDLGTCNLCFEEMTRGKLFQACGRSGCKQKVDDGCLREWELAQYGKSEPGELLNLMQITCPFCRRKPTVKTLARYNTRAATLGGLEAALTDNGWFYAWCISCGFAKRAHERVCCEGDRIPVVRDFRCEDCRGVATNVDGVGRLTSCPKCGVMVEKTHGCNHIECQCGQHFCHVCGVGTLESEIYEHMGREHGGFFDEDAGWDYEDNADYESDYDSEY
;
A
#
# COMPACT_ATOMS: atom_id res chain seq x y z
N MET A 1 -23.16 -35.92 6.02
CA MET A 1 -22.34 -36.56 4.96
C MET A 1 -22.90 -36.33 3.56
N HIS A 2 -23.95 -37.01 3.06
CA HIS A 2 -24.45 -36.76 1.68
C HIS A 2 -24.86 -35.29 1.43
N SER A 3 -25.55 -34.66 2.39
CA SER A 3 -25.93 -33.24 2.31
C SER A 3 -24.74 -32.26 2.34
N GLU A 4 -23.61 -32.64 2.97
CA GLU A 4 -22.39 -31.81 3.01
C GLU A 4 -21.60 -31.90 1.70
N LEU A 5 -21.59 -33.09 1.07
CA LEU A 5 -20.97 -33.32 -0.25
C LEU A 5 -21.71 -32.54 -1.36
N ALA A 6 -23.05 -32.62 -1.40
CA ALA A 6 -23.86 -31.87 -2.34
C ALA A 6 -23.71 -30.34 -2.19
N SER A 7 -23.50 -29.85 -0.96
CA SER A 7 -23.19 -28.43 -0.71
C SER A 7 -21.82 -28.04 -1.28
N ALA A 8 -20.80 -28.88 -1.10
CA ALA A 8 -19.44 -28.60 -1.56
C ALA A 8 -19.33 -28.61 -3.10
N ASP A 9 -20.03 -29.52 -3.79
CA ASP A 9 -20.11 -29.57 -5.26
C ASP A 9 -20.80 -28.31 -5.82
N LEU A 10 -21.89 -27.87 -5.17
CA LEU A 10 -22.61 -26.66 -5.57
C LEU A 10 -21.77 -25.40 -5.37
N ASP A 11 -21.02 -25.30 -4.26
CA ASP A 11 -20.10 -24.18 -4.01
C ASP A 11 -18.92 -24.19 -5.01
N ALA A 12 -18.45 -25.37 -5.43
CA ALA A 12 -17.47 -25.53 -6.50
C ALA A 12 -18.00 -24.98 -7.83
N LEU A 13 -19.25 -25.31 -8.17
CA LEU A 13 -19.88 -24.85 -9.40
C LEU A 13 -20.14 -23.35 -9.39
N LYS A 14 -20.55 -22.79 -8.24
CA LYS A 14 -20.69 -21.33 -8.05
C LYS A 14 -19.37 -20.58 -8.29
N THR A 15 -18.23 -21.22 -8.00
CA THR A 15 -16.89 -20.66 -8.20
C THR A 15 -16.38 -20.83 -9.62
N SER A 16 -16.56 -22.02 -10.22
CA SER A 16 -16.03 -22.34 -11.55
C SER A 16 -16.84 -21.79 -12.72
N ILE A 17 -18.17 -21.71 -12.60
CA ILE A 17 -19.01 -21.31 -13.73
C ILE A 17 -18.66 -19.92 -14.27
N PRO A 18 -18.41 -18.89 -13.44
CA PRO A 18 -17.86 -17.62 -13.91
C PRO A 18 -16.60 -17.75 -14.76
N GLU A 19 -15.62 -18.55 -14.32
CA GLU A 19 -14.37 -18.76 -15.07
C GLU A 19 -14.63 -19.49 -16.40
N ILE A 20 -15.51 -20.48 -16.40
CA ILE A 20 -15.95 -21.20 -17.59
C ILE A 20 -16.66 -20.24 -18.55
N LEU A 21 -17.52 -19.35 -18.04
CA LEU A 21 -18.22 -18.34 -18.83
C LEU A 21 -17.23 -17.40 -19.50
N THR A 22 -16.28 -16.86 -18.76
CA THR A 22 -15.29 -15.95 -19.33
C THR A 22 -14.37 -16.67 -20.31
N LEU A 23 -13.99 -17.93 -20.03
CA LEU A 23 -13.26 -18.77 -20.96
C LEU A 23 -14.04 -19.00 -22.27
N THR A 24 -15.35 -19.28 -22.18
CA THR A 24 -16.19 -19.51 -23.38
C THR A 24 -16.34 -18.25 -24.21
N LYS A 25 -16.55 -17.08 -23.58
CA LYS A 25 -16.62 -15.77 -24.24
C LYS A 25 -15.32 -15.42 -24.96
N LEU A 26 -14.18 -15.61 -24.31
CA LEU A 26 -12.86 -15.23 -24.85
C LEU A 26 -12.32 -16.25 -25.87
N SER A 27 -12.60 -17.53 -25.70
CA SER A 27 -12.07 -18.58 -26.57
C SER A 27 -12.78 -18.66 -27.93
N GLY A 28 -13.99 -18.13 -28.07
CA GLY A 28 -14.79 -18.28 -29.30
C GLY A 28 -15.05 -19.73 -29.73
N ALA A 29 -14.68 -20.71 -28.91
CA ALA A 29 -14.80 -22.14 -29.19
C ALA A 29 -16.24 -22.64 -28.99
N PHE A 30 -17.03 -21.89 -28.22
CA PHE A 30 -18.42 -22.20 -27.90
C PHE A 30 -19.31 -21.07 -28.38
N SER A 31 -20.36 -21.41 -29.12
CA SER A 31 -21.35 -20.43 -29.58
C SER A 31 -22.44 -20.16 -28.55
N ARG A 32 -22.69 -21.13 -27.64
CA ARG A 32 -23.74 -21.06 -26.62
C ARG A 32 -23.32 -21.79 -25.35
N ILE A 33 -23.78 -21.29 -24.20
CA ILE A 33 -23.61 -21.92 -22.89
C ILE A 33 -24.92 -21.85 -22.11
N GLY A 34 -25.20 -22.85 -21.27
CA GLY A 34 -26.35 -22.84 -20.38
C GLY A 34 -26.16 -23.83 -19.24
N VAL A 35 -26.90 -23.65 -18.16
CA VAL A 35 -26.84 -24.46 -16.94
C VAL A 35 -28.20 -25.09 -16.69
N LEU A 36 -28.21 -26.41 -16.55
CA LEU A 36 -29.37 -27.20 -16.18
C LEU A 36 -29.10 -27.82 -14.80
N ALA A 37 -29.90 -27.46 -13.81
CA ALA A 37 -29.87 -28.05 -12.48
C ALA A 37 -31.07 -29.00 -12.33
N TYR A 38 -30.85 -30.15 -11.71
CA TYR A 38 -31.91 -31.11 -11.45
C TYR A 38 -31.88 -31.56 -9.98
N LYS A 39 -33.05 -31.99 -9.50
CA LYS A 39 -33.31 -32.50 -8.16
C LYS A 39 -34.24 -33.72 -8.28
N ASP A 40 -34.54 -34.35 -7.16
CA ASP A 40 -35.54 -35.41 -7.10
C ASP A 40 -37.00 -34.91 -6.90
N TYR A 41 -37.97 -35.78 -7.20
CA TYR A 41 -39.41 -35.53 -7.10
C TYR A 41 -39.90 -35.53 -5.65
N THR A 42 -40.39 -34.39 -5.15
CA THR A 42 -41.01 -34.32 -3.82
C THR A 42 -42.54 -34.38 -3.87
N PHE A 43 -43.15 -33.78 -4.91
CA PHE A 43 -44.60 -33.72 -5.09
C PHE A 43 -45.06 -34.27 -6.47
N LYS A 44 -46.36 -34.60 -6.59
CA LYS A 44 -46.96 -34.91 -7.90
C LYS A 44 -47.04 -33.61 -8.72
N HIS A 45 -46.36 -33.57 -9.86
CA HIS A 45 -46.30 -32.44 -10.82
C HIS A 45 -45.35 -31.29 -10.45
N GLU A 46 -44.24 -31.59 -9.77
CA GLU A 46 -43.16 -30.63 -9.53
C GLU A 46 -42.21 -30.54 -10.74
N ASP A 47 -41.79 -29.32 -11.10
CA ASP A 47 -40.67 -29.13 -12.04
C ASP A 47 -39.36 -29.41 -11.31
N VAL A 48 -38.84 -30.62 -11.51
CA VAL A 48 -37.59 -31.10 -10.89
C VAL A 48 -36.32 -30.61 -11.59
N VAL A 49 -36.48 -29.84 -12.67
CA VAL A 49 -35.38 -29.28 -13.47
C VAL A 49 -35.51 -27.76 -13.56
N LEU A 50 -34.40 -27.06 -13.34
CA LEU A 50 -34.23 -25.64 -13.58
C LEU A 50 -33.29 -25.45 -14.77
N TRP A 51 -33.70 -24.66 -15.76
CA TRP A 51 -32.91 -24.36 -16.95
C TRP A 51 -32.67 -22.86 -17.07
N SER A 52 -31.42 -22.46 -17.28
CA SER A 52 -31.07 -21.05 -17.45
C SER A 52 -31.47 -20.46 -18.80
N GLY A 53 -31.70 -21.30 -19.82
CA GLY A 53 -31.64 -20.83 -21.21
C GLY A 53 -30.20 -20.79 -21.74
N TRP A 54 -30.09 -20.72 -23.06
CA TRP A 54 -28.80 -20.53 -23.74
C TRP A 54 -28.39 -19.05 -23.69
N ASN A 55 -27.15 -18.78 -23.28
CA ASN A 55 -26.54 -17.45 -23.22
C ASN A 55 -27.30 -16.46 -22.32
N ASP A 56 -27.82 -16.93 -21.19
CA ASP A 56 -28.46 -16.05 -20.22
C ASP A 56 -27.47 -14.97 -19.73
N PRO A 57 -27.82 -13.67 -19.80
CA PRO A 57 -26.93 -12.59 -19.40
C PRO A 57 -26.65 -12.57 -17.88
N ASP A 58 -27.56 -13.13 -17.08
CA ASP A 58 -27.51 -13.20 -15.62
C ASP A 58 -27.18 -14.64 -15.13
N LEU A 59 -26.48 -15.44 -15.95
CA LEU A 59 -26.18 -16.84 -15.61
C LEU A 59 -25.43 -16.98 -14.27
N THR A 60 -24.59 -16.01 -13.90
CA THR A 60 -23.93 -15.98 -12.58
C THR A 60 -24.96 -15.93 -11.45
N ARG A 61 -25.99 -15.09 -11.58
CA ARG A 61 -27.07 -14.96 -10.59
C ARG A 61 -27.95 -16.22 -10.57
N PHE A 62 -28.24 -16.79 -11.74
CA PHE A 62 -28.95 -18.06 -11.85
C PHE A 62 -28.24 -19.15 -11.03
N VAL A 63 -26.93 -19.31 -11.22
CA VAL A 63 -26.11 -20.31 -10.51
C VAL A 63 -26.05 -20.05 -9.01
N GLN A 64 -25.90 -18.79 -8.59
CA GLN A 64 -25.89 -18.42 -7.18
C GLN A 64 -27.20 -18.77 -6.46
N ASN A 65 -28.33 -18.67 -7.18
CA ASN A 65 -29.67 -18.96 -6.67
C ASN A 65 -30.03 -20.46 -6.64
N ILE A 66 -29.20 -21.33 -7.23
CA ILE A 66 -29.40 -22.78 -7.11
C ILE A 66 -29.21 -23.16 -5.63
N THR A 67 -30.19 -23.87 -5.09
CA THR A 67 -30.24 -24.40 -3.72
C THR A 67 -30.32 -25.92 -3.75
N THR A 68 -29.79 -26.58 -2.73
CA THR A 68 -29.97 -28.02 -2.56
C THR A 68 -31.45 -28.35 -2.29
N GLY A 69 -31.99 -29.37 -2.95
CA GLY A 69 -33.32 -29.92 -2.68
C GLY A 69 -33.24 -31.14 -1.77
N HIS A 70 -34.36 -31.53 -1.16
CA HIS A 70 -34.46 -32.78 -0.41
C HIS A 70 -35.31 -33.78 -1.19
N GLY A 71 -34.69 -34.80 -1.80
CA GLY A 71 -35.34 -36.05 -2.17
C GLY A 71 -35.39 -36.97 -0.94
N GLY A 72 -36.51 -37.66 -0.71
CA GLY A 72 -36.67 -38.53 0.45
C GLY A 72 -35.88 -39.85 0.36
N ASP A 73 -35.20 -40.09 -0.75
CA ASP A 73 -34.41 -41.28 -1.08
C ASP A 73 -33.04 -40.92 -1.69
N PHE A 74 -32.23 -41.96 -1.93
CA PHE A 74 -30.86 -41.82 -2.43
C PHE A 74 -30.74 -41.58 -3.94
N PRO A 75 -31.55 -42.20 -4.83
CA PRO A 75 -31.53 -41.90 -6.26
C PRO A 75 -32.10 -40.51 -6.58
N GLU A 76 -31.67 -39.94 -7.70
CA GLU A 76 -32.11 -38.62 -8.17
C GLU A 76 -32.75 -38.72 -9.58
N ALA A 77 -33.46 -37.67 -10.00
CA ALA A 77 -34.15 -37.60 -11.30
C ALA A 77 -33.19 -37.39 -12.52
N ALA A 78 -32.06 -38.10 -12.55
CA ALA A 78 -31.06 -37.98 -13.62
C ALA A 78 -31.60 -38.39 -15.00
N LYS A 79 -32.58 -39.31 -15.05
CA LYS A 79 -33.30 -39.68 -16.29
C LYS A 79 -34.11 -38.49 -16.83
N THR A 80 -34.90 -37.85 -15.97
CA THR A 80 -35.61 -36.61 -16.28
C THR A 80 -34.64 -35.52 -16.76
N ALA A 81 -33.53 -35.32 -16.05
CA ALA A 81 -32.52 -34.32 -16.41
C ALA A 81 -31.93 -34.54 -17.81
N LEU A 82 -31.60 -35.79 -18.16
CA LEU A 82 -31.06 -36.12 -19.47
C LEU A 82 -32.10 -35.91 -20.58
N ILE A 83 -33.37 -36.26 -20.35
CA ILE A 83 -34.45 -35.98 -21.30
C ILE A 83 -34.57 -34.48 -21.55
N ARG A 84 -34.65 -33.68 -20.48
CA ARG A 84 -34.75 -32.21 -20.58
C ARG A 84 -33.52 -31.60 -21.24
N ALA A 85 -32.31 -32.08 -20.96
CA ALA A 85 -31.11 -31.64 -21.63
C ALA A 85 -31.18 -31.92 -23.15
N LEU A 86 -31.60 -33.12 -23.53
CA LEU A 86 -31.75 -33.51 -24.94
C LEU A 86 -32.82 -32.71 -25.67
N GLU A 87 -33.85 -32.20 -25.00
CA GLU A 87 -34.83 -31.27 -25.58
C GLU A 87 -34.20 -29.92 -25.96
N GLN A 88 -33.14 -29.49 -25.25
CA GLN A 88 -32.46 -28.21 -25.52
C GLN A 88 -31.32 -28.31 -26.54
N VAL A 89 -30.83 -29.52 -26.82
CA VAL A 89 -29.72 -29.76 -27.76
C VAL A 89 -30.21 -29.77 -29.21
N ASN A 90 -29.46 -29.07 -30.08
CA ASN A 90 -29.68 -29.04 -31.52
C ASN A 90 -28.89 -30.14 -32.24
N ASP A 91 -29.57 -30.91 -33.08
CA ASP A 91 -29.04 -32.06 -33.82
C ASP A 91 -27.89 -31.69 -34.81
N ASN A 92 -27.79 -30.41 -35.18
CA ASN A 92 -26.79 -29.91 -36.12
C ASN A 92 -25.50 -29.40 -35.47
N THR A 93 -25.43 -29.32 -34.13
CA THR A 93 -24.28 -28.77 -33.40
C THR A 93 -23.70 -29.77 -32.41
N ASN A 94 -22.37 -29.85 -32.32
CA ASN A 94 -21.72 -30.65 -31.28
C ASN A 94 -21.95 -29.98 -29.92
N THR A 95 -22.41 -30.75 -28.92
CA THR A 95 -22.68 -30.23 -27.58
C THR A 95 -21.79 -30.90 -26.55
N LEU A 96 -20.97 -30.13 -25.87
CA LEU A 96 -20.21 -30.60 -24.71
C LEU A 96 -21.10 -30.50 -23.46
N VAL A 97 -21.24 -31.60 -22.72
CA VAL A 97 -22.01 -31.66 -21.48
C VAL A 97 -21.05 -32.02 -20.34
N LEU A 98 -20.97 -31.15 -19.34
CA LEU A 98 -20.30 -31.44 -18.07
C LEU A 98 -21.36 -31.82 -17.05
N TRP A 99 -21.40 -33.09 -16.65
CA TRP A 99 -22.43 -33.65 -15.79
C TRP A 99 -21.88 -33.87 -14.38
N TYR A 100 -22.47 -33.25 -13.37
CA TYR A 100 -22.09 -33.40 -11.96
C TYR A 100 -23.19 -34.16 -11.21
N THR A 101 -22.81 -35.17 -10.42
CA THR A 101 -23.76 -36.01 -9.66
C THR A 101 -23.09 -36.79 -8.54
N ASP A 102 -23.79 -36.99 -7.43
CA ASP A 102 -23.39 -37.81 -6.29
C ASP A 102 -24.29 -39.03 -6.06
N ALA A 103 -25.34 -39.18 -6.87
CA ALA A 103 -26.36 -40.23 -6.78
C ALA A 103 -26.60 -40.93 -8.13
N PRO A 104 -27.12 -42.18 -8.15
CA PRO A 104 -27.56 -42.87 -9.36
C PRO A 104 -28.95 -42.40 -9.85
N PRO A 105 -29.33 -42.68 -11.12
CA PRO A 105 -30.70 -42.52 -11.59
C PRO A 105 -31.66 -43.50 -10.92
N HIS A 106 -32.97 -43.20 -10.90
CA HIS A 106 -33.99 -44.19 -10.54
C HIS A 106 -33.92 -45.43 -11.45
N HIS A 107 -33.55 -46.57 -10.87
CA HIS A 107 -33.42 -47.84 -11.58
C HIS A 107 -33.78 -49.02 -10.66
N PRO A 108 -34.39 -50.10 -11.17
CA PRO A 108 -34.75 -51.29 -10.37
C PRO A 108 -33.62 -51.97 -9.59
N SER A 109 -32.36 -51.61 -9.84
CA SER A 109 -31.19 -52.13 -9.11
C SER A 109 -30.95 -51.43 -7.78
N THR A 110 -31.53 -50.25 -7.54
CA THR A 110 -31.33 -49.50 -6.30
C THR A 110 -32.29 -50.00 -5.20
N PRO A 111 -31.84 -50.13 -3.94
CA PRO A 111 -32.64 -50.74 -2.87
C PRO A 111 -33.96 -50.02 -2.59
N THR A 112 -33.99 -48.70 -2.80
CA THR A 112 -35.12 -47.83 -2.51
C THR A 112 -36.17 -47.77 -3.63
N TYR A 113 -35.93 -48.42 -4.77
CA TYR A 113 -36.73 -48.29 -6.00
C TYR A 113 -38.21 -48.70 -5.86
N LYS A 114 -38.59 -49.48 -4.84
CA LYS A 114 -39.98 -49.86 -4.57
C LYS A 114 -40.56 -49.26 -3.29
N ASP A 115 -39.71 -48.62 -2.48
CA ASP A 115 -40.06 -48.18 -1.12
C ASP A 115 -40.41 -46.69 -1.06
N HIS A 116 -40.05 -45.91 -2.09
CA HIS A 116 -40.29 -44.47 -2.17
C HIS A 116 -41.17 -44.11 -3.37
N PRO A 117 -42.05 -43.10 -3.27
CA PRO A 117 -42.97 -42.73 -4.34
C PRO A 117 -42.30 -41.98 -5.52
N ASN A 118 -40.98 -41.76 -5.49
CA ASN A 118 -40.26 -40.85 -6.39
C ASN A 118 -40.06 -41.46 -7.79
N ASP A 119 -39.74 -42.74 -7.87
CA ASP A 119 -39.66 -43.48 -9.15
C ASP A 119 -41.03 -43.56 -9.85
N VAL A 120 -42.12 -43.73 -9.09
CA VAL A 120 -43.49 -43.73 -9.59
C VAL A 120 -43.85 -42.36 -10.14
N ARG A 121 -43.43 -41.28 -9.47
CA ARG A 121 -43.64 -39.91 -9.95
C ARG A 121 -42.88 -39.64 -11.24
N GLU A 122 -41.63 -40.08 -11.35
CA GLU A 122 -40.86 -39.95 -12.59
C GLU A 122 -41.50 -40.72 -13.77
N LYS A 123 -42.00 -41.95 -13.51
CA LYS A 123 -42.77 -42.74 -14.49
C LYS A 123 -44.08 -42.05 -14.91
N LEU A 124 -44.74 -41.35 -14.00
CA LEU A 124 -45.95 -40.58 -14.32
C LEU A 124 -45.64 -39.33 -15.16
N ALA A 125 -44.48 -38.70 -14.95
CA ALA A 125 -44.03 -37.57 -15.77
C ALA A 125 -43.70 -37.99 -17.21
N PHE A 126 -43.19 -39.22 -17.40
CA PHE A 126 -42.84 -39.77 -18.72
C PHE A 126 -43.51 -41.15 -18.95
N PRO A 127 -44.82 -41.19 -19.24
CA PRO A 127 -45.59 -42.44 -19.28
C PRO A 127 -45.35 -43.29 -20.54
N ALA A 128 -44.66 -42.77 -21.55
CA ALA A 128 -44.40 -43.49 -22.79
C ALA A 128 -43.49 -44.72 -22.55
N PRO A 129 -43.83 -45.91 -23.08
CA PRO A 129 -43.04 -47.13 -22.87
C PRO A 129 -41.59 -46.95 -23.31
N GLY A 130 -40.65 -47.19 -22.38
CA GLY A 130 -39.21 -47.06 -22.64
C GLY A 130 -38.68 -45.62 -22.68
N ALA A 131 -39.47 -44.61 -22.33
CA ALA A 131 -39.01 -43.22 -22.25
C ALA A 131 -37.92 -43.00 -21.18
N LEU A 132 -37.98 -43.78 -20.10
CA LEU A 132 -37.03 -43.73 -18.98
C LEU A 132 -35.93 -44.79 -19.08
N ASP A 133 -35.73 -45.41 -20.24
CA ASP A 133 -34.69 -46.42 -20.46
C ASP A 133 -33.31 -45.74 -20.59
N TRP A 134 -32.41 -45.99 -19.65
CA TRP A 134 -31.11 -45.33 -19.60
C TRP A 134 -30.24 -45.62 -20.83
N VAL A 135 -30.28 -46.84 -21.37
CA VAL A 135 -29.51 -47.22 -22.57
C VAL A 135 -30.00 -46.42 -23.77
N LYS A 136 -31.32 -46.35 -23.96
CA LYS A 136 -31.92 -45.57 -25.06
C LYS A 136 -31.65 -44.08 -24.93
N LEU A 137 -31.66 -43.54 -23.71
CA LEU A 137 -31.29 -42.15 -23.46
C LEU A 137 -29.82 -41.87 -23.79
N CYS A 138 -28.90 -42.76 -23.40
CA CYS A 138 -27.48 -42.64 -23.76
C CYS A 138 -27.27 -42.67 -25.29
N GLN A 139 -27.95 -43.59 -25.99
CA GLN A 139 -27.92 -43.65 -27.45
C GLN A 139 -28.55 -42.42 -28.10
N SER A 140 -29.59 -41.84 -27.49
CA SER A 140 -30.17 -40.58 -27.93
C SER A 140 -29.18 -39.42 -27.80
N ALA A 141 -28.45 -39.33 -26.70
CA ALA A 141 -27.38 -38.35 -26.50
C ALA A 141 -26.27 -38.49 -27.54
N GLN A 142 -25.87 -39.73 -27.84
CA GLN A 142 -24.89 -40.01 -28.90
C GLN A 142 -25.40 -39.55 -30.28
N ARG A 143 -26.65 -39.87 -30.65
CA ARG A 143 -27.26 -39.44 -31.92
C ARG A 143 -27.36 -37.92 -32.04
N LYS A 144 -27.63 -37.23 -30.94
CA LYS A 144 -27.65 -35.77 -30.84
C LYS A 144 -26.25 -35.14 -30.74
N LYS A 145 -25.17 -35.89 -31.02
CA LYS A 145 -23.77 -35.41 -31.01
C LYS A 145 -23.38 -34.74 -29.68
N CYS A 146 -23.90 -35.27 -28.57
CA CYS A 146 -23.43 -34.88 -27.25
C CYS A 146 -22.13 -35.59 -26.94
N THR A 147 -21.21 -34.90 -26.25
CA THR A 147 -20.04 -35.49 -25.59
C THR A 147 -20.15 -35.22 -24.11
N VAL A 148 -20.30 -36.26 -23.28
CA VAL A 148 -20.64 -36.11 -21.86
C VAL A 148 -19.46 -36.50 -20.98
N PHE A 149 -18.95 -35.54 -20.20
CA PHE A 149 -18.00 -35.80 -19.12
C PHE A 149 -18.75 -35.83 -17.79
N CYS A 150 -18.72 -36.97 -17.10
CA CYS A 150 -19.39 -37.12 -15.81
C CYS A 150 -18.39 -37.00 -14.66
N PHE A 151 -18.71 -36.19 -13.66
CA PHE A 151 -17.94 -36.04 -12.43
C PHE A 151 -18.74 -36.66 -11.28
N THR A 152 -18.14 -37.65 -10.63
CA THR A 152 -18.78 -38.40 -9.53
C THR A 152 -17.83 -38.51 -8.33
N PRO A 153 -18.33 -38.54 -7.09
CA PRO A 153 -17.46 -38.67 -5.92
C PRO A 153 -16.84 -40.06 -5.84
N SER A 154 -15.67 -40.21 -5.22
CA SER A 154 -15.02 -41.54 -5.05
C SER A 154 -15.82 -42.52 -4.17
N THR A 155 -16.80 -42.01 -3.42
CA THR A 155 -17.66 -42.77 -2.51
C THR A 155 -18.80 -43.51 -3.23
N ILE A 156 -19.14 -43.13 -4.47
CA ILE A 156 -20.20 -43.79 -5.24
C ILE A 156 -19.77 -45.22 -5.64
N THR A 157 -20.68 -46.19 -5.50
CA THR A 157 -20.35 -47.60 -5.73
C THR A 157 -20.22 -47.91 -7.22
N ASN A 158 -19.51 -48.98 -7.57
CA ASN A 158 -19.38 -49.39 -8.99
C ASN A 158 -20.73 -49.64 -9.68
N ASN A 159 -21.74 -50.11 -8.95
CA ASN A 159 -23.08 -50.34 -9.49
C ASN A 159 -23.80 -49.02 -9.83
N ASP A 160 -23.49 -47.95 -9.11
CA ASP A 160 -24.14 -46.66 -9.28
C ASP A 160 -23.35 -45.80 -10.29
N THR A 161 -22.02 -45.90 -10.28
CA THR A 161 -21.17 -45.21 -11.27
C THR A 161 -21.31 -45.79 -12.68
N SER A 162 -21.70 -47.06 -12.83
CA SER A 162 -21.82 -47.72 -14.15
C SER A 162 -22.74 -47.01 -15.13
N PHE A 163 -23.80 -46.35 -14.63
CA PHE A 163 -24.73 -45.56 -15.45
C PHE A 163 -24.02 -44.40 -16.14
N TYR A 164 -23.20 -43.65 -15.39
CA TYR A 164 -22.46 -42.50 -15.89
C TYR A 164 -21.23 -42.89 -16.71
N VAL A 165 -20.58 -44.01 -16.38
CA VAL A 165 -19.54 -44.60 -17.24
C VAL A 165 -20.11 -44.95 -18.60
N LEU A 166 -21.27 -45.61 -18.64
CA LEU A 166 -21.93 -45.97 -19.90
C LEU A 166 -22.29 -44.72 -20.73
N LEU A 167 -22.88 -43.70 -20.11
CA LEU A 167 -23.23 -42.44 -20.77
C LEU A 167 -21.99 -41.76 -21.36
N SER A 168 -20.93 -41.59 -20.56
CA SER A 168 -19.69 -40.97 -21.02
C SER A 168 -19.02 -41.77 -22.13
N THR A 169 -18.93 -43.10 -22.03
CA THR A 169 -18.27 -43.91 -23.05
C THR A 169 -19.02 -43.90 -24.38
N LEU A 170 -20.37 -44.02 -24.37
CA LEU A 170 -21.17 -44.00 -25.59
C LEU A 170 -21.13 -42.63 -26.31
N THR A 171 -20.98 -41.54 -25.55
CA THR A 171 -20.92 -40.16 -26.07
C THR A 171 -19.49 -39.67 -26.37
N GLY A 172 -18.48 -40.52 -26.16
CA GLY A 172 -17.07 -40.17 -26.43
C GLY A 172 -16.42 -39.26 -25.38
N GLY A 173 -17.02 -39.14 -24.18
CA GLY A 173 -16.44 -38.46 -23.02
C GLY A 173 -15.84 -39.42 -21.99
N LEU A 174 -15.67 -38.96 -20.76
CA LEU A 174 -15.06 -39.72 -19.67
C LEU A 174 -15.82 -39.54 -18.34
N CYS A 175 -15.94 -40.63 -17.57
CA CYS A 175 -16.45 -40.57 -16.20
C CYS A 175 -15.27 -40.50 -15.22
N ILE A 176 -15.18 -39.39 -14.50
CA ILE A 176 -14.07 -39.01 -13.63
C ILE A 176 -14.55 -39.07 -12.18
N ASN A 177 -13.73 -39.68 -11.33
CA ASN A 177 -13.94 -39.82 -9.90
C ASN A 177 -12.89 -39.01 -9.11
N THR A 178 -13.35 -38.17 -8.18
CA THR A 178 -12.49 -37.37 -7.29
C THR A 178 -12.58 -37.88 -5.86
N LYS A 179 -11.46 -37.87 -5.12
CA LYS A 179 -11.47 -38.21 -3.69
C LYS A 179 -11.86 -36.98 -2.85
N ASP A 180 -12.74 -37.19 -1.88
CA ASP A 180 -13.02 -36.19 -0.84
C ASP A 180 -11.76 -35.99 0.00
N THR A 181 -11.07 -34.89 -0.28
CA THR A 181 -10.05 -34.34 0.61
C THR A 181 -10.76 -33.23 1.36
N ARG A 182 -10.93 -33.37 2.67
CA ARG A 182 -11.72 -32.47 3.54
C ARG A 182 -11.20 -31.01 3.60
N ILE A 183 -10.23 -30.66 2.74
CA ILE A 183 -9.62 -29.35 2.57
C ILE A 183 -9.63 -29.07 1.07
N ASN A 184 -10.43 -28.09 0.61
CA ASN A 184 -10.46 -27.54 -0.76
C ASN A 184 -11.03 -28.41 -1.91
N TYR A 185 -11.98 -29.31 -1.63
CA TYR A 185 -12.66 -30.11 -2.68
C TYR A 185 -13.29 -29.25 -3.79
N SER A 186 -13.87 -28.08 -3.46
CA SER A 186 -14.50 -27.17 -4.41
C SER A 186 -13.51 -26.54 -5.41
N THR A 187 -12.35 -26.13 -4.92
CA THR A 187 -11.24 -25.61 -5.75
C THR A 187 -10.68 -26.69 -6.67
N VAL A 188 -10.61 -27.94 -6.18
CA VAL A 188 -10.12 -29.09 -6.94
C VAL A 188 -11.05 -29.42 -8.12
N ILE A 189 -12.36 -29.52 -7.89
CA ILE A 189 -13.33 -29.78 -8.97
C ILE A 189 -13.32 -28.66 -10.00
N SER A 190 -13.30 -27.40 -9.56
CA SER A 190 -13.23 -26.24 -10.46
C SER A 190 -12.03 -26.31 -11.40
N ARG A 191 -10.83 -26.55 -10.85
CA ARG A 191 -9.59 -26.67 -11.64
C ARG A 191 -9.60 -27.90 -12.55
N LEU A 192 -10.16 -29.01 -12.09
CA LEU A 192 -10.30 -30.24 -12.87
C LEU A 192 -11.23 -30.04 -14.07
N SER A 193 -12.41 -29.44 -13.87
CA SER A 193 -13.37 -29.14 -14.93
C SER A 193 -12.79 -28.22 -16.00
N LEU A 194 -12.11 -27.14 -15.58
CA LEU A 194 -11.40 -26.24 -16.49
C LEU A 194 -10.28 -26.96 -17.26
N GLY A 195 -9.51 -27.81 -16.59
CA GLY A 195 -8.46 -28.62 -17.22
C GLY A 195 -9.01 -29.57 -18.28
N VAL A 196 -10.13 -30.26 -18.00
CA VAL A 196 -10.83 -31.11 -18.98
C VAL A 196 -11.30 -30.31 -20.18
N MET A 197 -11.89 -29.12 -19.96
CA MET A 197 -12.32 -28.24 -21.06
C MET A 197 -11.14 -27.77 -21.91
N LEU A 198 -10.05 -27.31 -21.29
CA LEU A 198 -8.85 -26.83 -22.00
C LEU A 198 -8.21 -27.94 -22.82
N GLN A 199 -8.10 -29.15 -22.26
CA GLN A 199 -7.55 -30.31 -22.96
C GLN A 199 -8.47 -30.76 -24.10
N TRP A 200 -9.79 -30.73 -23.89
CA TRP A 200 -10.77 -30.99 -24.94
C TRP A 200 -10.65 -29.96 -26.08
N MET A 201 -10.38 -28.70 -25.76
CA MET A 201 -10.08 -27.63 -26.73
C MET A 201 -8.68 -27.74 -27.38
N GLY A 202 -7.86 -28.72 -26.99
CA GLY A 202 -6.49 -28.88 -27.50
C GLY A 202 -5.51 -27.80 -27.00
N GLN A 203 -5.84 -27.07 -25.93
CA GLN A 203 -4.95 -26.11 -25.31
C GLN A 203 -4.03 -26.79 -24.28
N PRO A 204 -2.76 -26.36 -24.16
CA PRO A 204 -1.86 -26.88 -23.13
C PRO A 204 -2.40 -26.53 -21.74
N SER A 205 -2.51 -27.50 -20.83
CA SER A 205 -2.92 -27.27 -19.46
C SER A 205 -1.89 -27.87 -18.49
N ASP A 206 -1.52 -27.12 -17.45
CA ASP A 206 -0.72 -27.64 -16.33
C ASP A 206 -1.63 -28.37 -15.33
N MET A 207 -2.29 -29.41 -15.84
CA MET A 207 -3.27 -30.20 -15.10
C MET A 207 -2.61 -31.31 -14.27
N THR A 208 -1.30 -31.53 -14.44
CA THR A 208 -0.55 -32.61 -13.79
C THR A 208 -0.53 -32.47 -12.26
N ASP A 209 -0.29 -31.26 -11.75
CA ASP A 209 -0.30 -30.98 -10.31
C ASP A 209 -1.71 -31.15 -9.72
N VAL A 210 -2.74 -30.69 -10.43
CA VAL A 210 -4.15 -30.85 -10.04
C VAL A 210 -4.55 -32.31 -9.98
N LEU A 211 -4.18 -33.12 -10.98
CA LEU A 211 -4.45 -34.55 -11.04
C LEU A 211 -3.78 -35.31 -9.89
N THR A 212 -2.55 -34.91 -9.54
CA THR A 212 -1.79 -35.52 -8.45
C THR A 212 -2.41 -35.20 -7.10
N LYS A 213 -2.74 -33.92 -6.85
CA LYS A 213 -3.36 -33.46 -5.58
C LYS A 213 -4.78 -33.99 -5.39
N SER A 214 -5.56 -34.10 -6.47
CA SER A 214 -6.96 -34.55 -6.45
C SER A 214 -7.13 -36.07 -6.36
N CYS A 215 -6.06 -36.84 -6.60
CA CYS A 215 -6.14 -38.28 -6.82
C CYS A 215 -7.24 -38.67 -7.84
N ALA A 216 -7.45 -37.83 -8.86
CA ALA A 216 -8.50 -38.05 -9.85
C ALA A 216 -8.25 -39.38 -10.57
N ALA A 217 -9.29 -40.21 -10.59
CA ALA A 217 -9.32 -41.47 -11.31
C ALA A 217 -10.40 -41.42 -12.38
N PHE A 218 -10.30 -42.26 -13.38
CA PHE A 218 -11.40 -42.53 -14.29
C PHE A 218 -11.77 -44.00 -14.23
N ARG A 219 -12.99 -44.31 -14.63
CA ARG A 219 -13.51 -45.68 -14.72
C ARG A 219 -13.85 -46.00 -16.16
N GLN A 220 -13.48 -47.20 -16.57
CA GLN A 220 -13.78 -47.72 -17.89
C GLN A 220 -14.10 -49.22 -17.81
N TYR A 221 -14.94 -49.69 -18.72
CA TYR A 221 -15.13 -51.11 -18.92
C TYR A 221 -13.90 -51.73 -19.59
N LYS A 222 -13.61 -52.99 -19.27
CA LYS A 222 -12.56 -53.75 -19.98
C LYS A 222 -12.88 -53.98 -21.46
N THR A 223 -14.16 -54.12 -21.77
CA THR A 223 -14.69 -54.27 -23.13
C THR A 223 -15.49 -53.02 -23.43
N ASP A 224 -15.28 -52.40 -24.59
CA ASP A 224 -15.93 -51.14 -24.94
C ASP A 224 -17.44 -51.38 -25.17
N PRO A 225 -18.34 -50.67 -24.46
CA PRO A 225 -19.78 -50.79 -24.68
C PRO A 225 -20.22 -50.38 -26.11
N ARG A 226 -19.41 -49.60 -26.84
CA ARG A 226 -19.69 -49.22 -28.24
C ARG A 226 -19.56 -50.39 -29.22
N GLU A 227 -18.87 -51.46 -28.82
CA GLU A 227 -18.73 -52.69 -29.61
C GLU A 227 -19.86 -53.69 -29.34
N ALA A 228 -20.76 -53.40 -28.40
CA ALA A 228 -21.87 -54.26 -28.01
C ALA A 228 -23.22 -53.69 -28.48
N GLU A 229 -24.13 -54.58 -28.90
CA GLU A 229 -25.52 -54.20 -29.23
C GLU A 229 -26.37 -54.12 -27.96
N LEU A 230 -26.47 -52.92 -27.39
CA LEU A 230 -27.29 -52.65 -26.20
C LEU A 230 -28.73 -52.29 -26.62
N THR A 231 -29.72 -53.06 -26.16
CA THR A 231 -31.14 -52.87 -26.54
C THR A 231 -31.94 -52.03 -25.54
N ASP A 232 -31.77 -52.32 -24.25
CA ASP A 232 -32.53 -51.75 -23.16
C ASP A 232 -31.78 -51.90 -21.82
N GLU A 233 -32.25 -51.19 -20.80
CA GLU A 233 -31.71 -51.27 -19.43
C GLU A 233 -32.08 -52.57 -18.69
N GLY A 234 -32.96 -53.41 -19.26
CA GLY A 234 -33.45 -54.64 -18.66
C GLY A 234 -32.37 -55.71 -18.49
N ARG A 235 -32.47 -56.47 -17.39
CA ARG A 235 -31.55 -57.56 -17.00
C ARG A 235 -30.05 -57.19 -16.98
N GLY A 236 -29.71 -55.90 -16.89
CA GLY A 236 -28.34 -55.41 -16.73
C GLY A 236 -27.56 -55.16 -18.03
N SER A 237 -28.23 -55.14 -19.20
CA SER A 237 -27.64 -54.71 -20.49
C SER A 237 -26.28 -55.35 -20.81
N LEU A 238 -26.22 -56.68 -20.89
CA LEU A 238 -24.98 -57.44 -21.14
C LEU A 238 -23.87 -57.19 -20.07
N GLY A 239 -24.28 -56.92 -18.84
CA GLY A 239 -23.41 -56.61 -17.70
C GLY A 239 -22.82 -55.21 -17.70
N TYR A 240 -23.27 -54.29 -18.58
CA TYR A 240 -22.87 -52.88 -18.55
C TYR A 240 -23.73 -52.03 -17.60
N LEU A 241 -24.84 -52.56 -17.10
CA LEU A 241 -25.65 -51.97 -16.03
C LEU A 241 -25.88 -53.01 -14.94
N PRO A 242 -26.14 -52.59 -13.69
CA PRO A 242 -26.46 -53.53 -12.62
C PRO A 242 -27.81 -54.23 -12.90
N PRO A 243 -27.93 -55.55 -12.63
CA PRO A 243 -29.22 -56.22 -12.73
C PRO A 243 -30.21 -55.67 -11.69
N SER A 244 -31.51 -55.83 -11.95
CA SER A 244 -32.55 -55.43 -10.99
C SER A 244 -32.39 -56.14 -9.64
N TYR A 245 -32.92 -55.57 -8.56
CA TYR A 245 -32.86 -56.19 -7.23
C TYR A 245 -33.53 -57.58 -7.23
N ASP A 246 -34.65 -57.72 -7.93
CA ASP A 246 -35.36 -59.00 -8.10
C ASP A 246 -34.49 -60.01 -8.88
N ASP A 247 -33.86 -59.59 -9.98
CA ASP A 247 -32.96 -60.46 -10.77
C ASP A 247 -31.69 -60.84 -9.99
N LYS A 248 -31.18 -59.93 -9.16
CA LYS A 248 -30.02 -60.14 -8.31
C LYS A 248 -30.32 -61.11 -7.18
N THR A 249 -31.50 -61.01 -6.57
CA THR A 249 -31.96 -61.95 -5.52
C THR A 249 -32.31 -63.32 -6.10
N ALA A 250 -32.87 -63.37 -7.31
CA ALA A 250 -33.15 -64.60 -8.04
C ALA A 250 -31.91 -65.21 -8.74
N ASN A 251 -30.81 -64.46 -8.86
CA ASN A 251 -29.60 -64.83 -9.60
C ASN A 251 -29.84 -65.09 -11.11
N ILE A 252 -30.75 -64.31 -11.73
CA ILE A 252 -31.24 -64.48 -13.12
C ILE A 252 -30.76 -63.32 -14.06
N GLY A 253 -30.02 -62.34 -13.56
CA GLY A 253 -29.43 -61.24 -14.35
C GLY A 253 -27.93 -61.37 -14.63
N GLU A 254 -27.43 -60.65 -15.63
CA GLU A 254 -25.99 -60.61 -15.89
C GLU A 254 -25.24 -59.87 -14.77
N LYS A 255 -24.11 -60.42 -14.33
CA LYS A 255 -23.27 -59.75 -13.32
C LYS A 255 -22.60 -58.54 -13.93
N LEU A 256 -22.60 -57.44 -13.19
CA LEU A 256 -21.93 -56.21 -13.60
C LEU A 256 -20.46 -56.49 -13.96
N LYS A 257 -20.06 -56.05 -15.15
CA LYS A 257 -18.68 -56.12 -15.63
C LYS A 257 -17.77 -55.32 -14.72
N SER A 258 -16.53 -55.79 -14.58
CA SER A 258 -15.53 -55.11 -13.75
C SER A 258 -15.25 -53.70 -14.27
N LEU A 259 -15.34 -52.72 -13.35
CA LEU A 259 -15.02 -51.30 -13.56
C LEU A 259 -13.79 -50.91 -12.72
N PRO A 260 -12.57 -51.32 -13.13
CA PRO A 260 -11.36 -50.98 -12.40
C PRO A 260 -11.11 -49.47 -12.45
N PRO A 261 -10.76 -48.83 -11.33
CA PRO A 261 -10.30 -47.45 -11.34
C PRO A 261 -8.87 -47.36 -11.88
N ALA A 262 -8.59 -46.33 -12.69
CA ALA A 262 -7.25 -46.01 -13.18
C ALA A 262 -6.95 -44.51 -12.96
N PRO A 263 -5.69 -44.12 -12.66
CA PRO A 263 -5.33 -42.72 -12.48
C PRO A 263 -5.57 -41.92 -13.77
N LEU A 264 -6.21 -40.77 -13.66
CA LEU A 264 -6.45 -39.89 -14.80
C LEU A 264 -5.15 -39.20 -15.21
N ARG A 265 -4.86 -39.23 -16.51
CA ARG A 265 -3.74 -38.52 -17.13
C ARG A 265 -4.26 -37.60 -18.24
N VAL A 266 -3.56 -36.51 -18.48
CA VAL A 266 -3.97 -35.48 -19.46
C VAL A 266 -4.10 -36.05 -20.88
N ASP A 267 -3.26 -37.02 -21.24
CA ASP A 267 -3.27 -37.70 -22.54
C ASP A 267 -4.50 -38.60 -22.77
N LEU A 268 -5.23 -38.97 -21.72
CA LEU A 268 -6.42 -39.82 -21.80
C LEU A 268 -7.71 -39.04 -22.01
N ILE A 269 -7.69 -37.71 -21.83
CA ILE A 269 -8.86 -36.86 -22.04
C ILE A 269 -9.05 -36.67 -23.55
N PRO A 270 -10.21 -37.04 -24.11
CA PRO A 270 -10.50 -36.88 -25.53
C PRO A 270 -10.37 -35.44 -26.00
N ARG A 271 -9.81 -35.22 -27.19
CA ARG A 271 -9.78 -33.91 -27.85
C ARG A 271 -11.01 -33.73 -28.73
N GLY A 272 -11.59 -32.54 -28.71
CA GLY A 272 -12.65 -32.13 -29.63
C GLY A 272 -12.12 -31.88 -31.05
N SER A 273 -13.02 -31.92 -32.03
CA SER A 273 -12.69 -31.60 -33.43
C SER A 273 -12.74 -30.08 -33.65
N PHE A 274 -11.59 -29.41 -33.53
CA PHE A 274 -11.42 -27.98 -33.78
C PHE A 274 -10.53 -27.71 -35.00
N SER A 275 -10.76 -26.60 -35.71
CA SER A 275 -9.83 -26.14 -36.75
C SER A 275 -8.70 -25.32 -36.13
N GLU A 276 -7.48 -25.38 -36.68
CA GLU A 276 -6.33 -24.59 -36.19
C GLU A 276 -6.58 -23.08 -36.17
N ALA A 277 -7.53 -22.59 -36.98
CA ALA A 277 -7.92 -21.18 -37.04
C ALA A 277 -8.64 -20.67 -35.76
N SER A 278 -9.18 -21.57 -34.92
CA SER A 278 -9.98 -21.22 -33.75
C SER A 278 -9.20 -20.62 -32.57
N PHE A 279 -7.86 -20.57 -32.62
CA PHE A 279 -7.03 -20.22 -31.45
C PHE A 279 -6.06 -19.04 -31.67
N THR A 280 -6.47 -18.03 -32.45
CA THR A 280 -5.65 -16.83 -32.76
C THR A 280 -6.01 -15.59 -31.92
N PHE A 281 -6.31 -15.78 -30.63
CA PHE A 281 -6.81 -14.73 -29.71
C PHE A 281 -5.97 -13.46 -29.66
N SER A 282 -4.66 -13.60 -29.52
CA SER A 282 -3.74 -12.47 -29.43
C SER A 282 -3.65 -11.69 -30.75
N LYS A 283 -3.82 -12.39 -31.90
CA LYS A 283 -3.86 -11.73 -33.22
C LYS A 283 -5.16 -10.98 -33.42
N ARG A 284 -6.29 -11.56 -32.99
CA ARG A 284 -7.61 -10.93 -33.04
C ARG A 284 -7.69 -9.71 -32.12
N PHE A 285 -7.10 -9.78 -30.93
CA PHE A 285 -7.01 -8.63 -30.01
C PHE A 285 -6.12 -7.50 -30.58
N ALA A 286 -5.06 -7.86 -31.29
CA ALA A 286 -4.17 -6.89 -31.94
C ALA A 286 -4.73 -6.32 -33.25
N ASP A 287 -5.88 -6.81 -33.73
CA ASP A 287 -6.54 -6.29 -34.93
C ASP A 287 -7.29 -5.00 -34.60
N PRO A 288 -6.88 -3.84 -35.13
CA PRO A 288 -7.52 -2.56 -34.86
C PRO A 288 -8.96 -2.46 -35.40
N THR A 289 -9.42 -3.41 -36.22
CA THR A 289 -10.78 -3.42 -36.78
C THR A 289 -11.81 -4.11 -35.88
N ASP A 290 -11.40 -4.94 -34.91
CA ASP A 290 -12.29 -5.69 -34.00
C ASP A 290 -12.35 -5.05 -32.60
N GLU A 291 -12.76 -3.77 -32.56
CA GLU A 291 -12.88 -3.00 -31.32
C GLU A 291 -13.89 -3.63 -30.33
N ALA A 292 -14.91 -4.33 -30.85
CA ALA A 292 -15.87 -5.05 -30.03
C ALA A 292 -15.22 -6.20 -29.25
N TYR A 293 -14.33 -6.98 -29.88
CA TYR A 293 -13.56 -8.01 -29.20
C TYR A 293 -12.55 -7.41 -28.21
N LYS A 294 -11.94 -6.28 -28.55
CA LYS A 294 -11.04 -5.54 -27.64
C LYS A 294 -11.75 -5.11 -26.36
N ALA A 295 -12.94 -4.51 -26.47
CA ALA A 295 -13.77 -4.14 -25.32
C ALA A 295 -14.22 -5.36 -24.49
N LEU A 296 -14.56 -6.47 -25.16
CA LEU A 296 -14.91 -7.73 -24.49
C LEU A 296 -13.73 -8.27 -23.68
N VAL A 297 -12.49 -8.20 -24.19
CA VAL A 297 -11.29 -8.63 -23.47
C VAL A 297 -11.07 -7.81 -22.20
N TYR A 298 -11.14 -6.48 -22.29
CA TYR A 298 -10.92 -5.60 -21.14
C TYR A 298 -11.95 -5.84 -20.03
N SER A 299 -13.24 -5.90 -20.39
CA SER A 299 -14.32 -6.16 -19.43
C SER A 299 -14.21 -7.56 -18.81
N SER A 300 -13.90 -8.58 -19.61
CA SER A 300 -13.74 -9.96 -19.15
C SER A 300 -12.55 -10.13 -18.19
N LEU A 301 -11.41 -9.49 -18.46
CA LEU A 301 -10.25 -9.54 -17.57
C LEU A 301 -10.49 -8.77 -16.28
N ALA A 302 -11.20 -7.64 -16.32
CA ALA A 302 -11.57 -6.91 -15.12
C ALA A 302 -12.44 -7.78 -14.19
N GLU A 303 -13.45 -8.45 -14.73
CA GLU A 303 -14.31 -9.38 -13.99
C GLU A 303 -13.50 -10.54 -13.36
N ILE A 304 -12.51 -11.07 -14.09
CA ILE A 304 -11.61 -12.11 -13.58
C ILE A 304 -10.75 -11.59 -12.42
N ILE A 305 -10.13 -10.42 -12.56
CA ILE A 305 -9.24 -9.83 -11.54
C ILE A 305 -10.00 -9.56 -10.25
N GLU A 306 -11.23 -9.06 -10.36
CA GLU A 306 -12.08 -8.79 -9.20
C GLU A 306 -12.47 -10.07 -8.45
N ARG A 307 -12.76 -11.15 -9.18
CA ARG A 307 -13.29 -12.40 -8.61
C ARG A 307 -12.19 -13.39 -8.18
N ASN A 308 -11.29 -13.74 -9.10
CA ASN A 308 -10.22 -14.72 -8.87
C ASN A 308 -9.01 -14.46 -9.77
N ILE A 309 -8.12 -13.58 -9.29
CA ILE A 309 -6.87 -13.21 -9.97
C ILE A 309 -5.94 -14.41 -10.22
N LEU A 310 -6.00 -15.46 -9.39
CA LEU A 310 -5.15 -16.65 -9.54
C LEU A 310 -5.48 -17.43 -10.80
N SER A 311 -6.68 -17.28 -11.37
CA SER A 311 -7.05 -17.92 -12.64
C SER A 311 -6.18 -17.50 -13.82
N LEU A 312 -5.52 -16.33 -13.75
CA LEU A 312 -4.53 -15.91 -14.74
C LEU A 312 -3.31 -16.86 -14.80
N THR A 313 -2.98 -17.50 -13.67
CA THR A 313 -1.80 -18.36 -13.55
C THR A 313 -1.99 -19.72 -14.22
N TYR A 314 -3.16 -20.34 -14.04
CA TYR A 314 -3.44 -21.71 -14.51
C TYR A 314 -4.29 -21.76 -15.78
N ASN A 315 -4.91 -20.65 -16.20
CA ASN A 315 -5.65 -20.59 -17.45
C ASN A 315 -4.76 -20.00 -18.58
N PRO A 316 -4.31 -20.83 -19.54
CA PRO A 316 -3.38 -20.40 -20.59
C PRO A 316 -4.00 -19.36 -21.53
N ILE A 317 -5.33 -19.35 -21.70
CA ILE A 317 -6.02 -18.38 -22.55
C ILE A 317 -6.00 -17.01 -21.86
N PHE A 318 -6.37 -16.95 -20.58
CA PHE A 318 -6.34 -15.70 -19.81
C PHE A 318 -4.93 -15.12 -19.77
N GLY A 319 -3.90 -15.95 -19.57
CA GLY A 319 -2.52 -15.49 -19.59
C GLY A 319 -2.04 -14.98 -20.94
N LYS A 320 -2.41 -15.63 -22.06
CA LYS A 320 -2.08 -15.15 -23.42
C LYS A 320 -2.76 -13.82 -23.74
N VAL A 321 -4.01 -13.65 -23.33
CA VAL A 321 -4.78 -12.42 -23.55
C VAL A 321 -4.26 -11.29 -22.65
N TRP A 322 -3.96 -11.57 -21.39
CA TRP A 322 -3.30 -10.63 -20.47
C TRP A 322 -2.00 -10.09 -21.05
N ARG A 323 -1.12 -10.97 -21.55
CA ARG A 323 0.14 -10.55 -22.19
C ARG A 323 -0.08 -9.69 -23.44
N ALA A 324 -1.15 -9.92 -24.19
CA ALA A 324 -1.52 -9.08 -25.32
C ALA A 324 -1.96 -7.69 -24.85
N VAL A 325 -2.77 -7.60 -23.79
CA VAL A 325 -3.17 -6.33 -23.16
C VAL A 325 -1.96 -5.58 -22.60
N CYS A 326 -0.99 -6.27 -21.99
CA CYS A 326 0.22 -5.63 -21.49
C CYS A 326 1.05 -4.95 -22.61
N LYS A 327 0.92 -5.41 -23.86
CA LYS A 327 1.61 -4.84 -25.04
C LYS A 327 0.78 -3.75 -25.76
N ASP A 328 -0.47 -3.54 -25.35
CA ASP A 328 -1.38 -2.54 -25.92
C ASP A 328 -1.09 -1.13 -25.36
N ASN A 329 -1.49 -0.11 -26.12
CA ASN A 329 -1.31 1.32 -25.78
C ASN A 329 -2.64 2.01 -25.44
N ASP A 330 -3.65 1.26 -25.06
CA ASP A 330 -5.00 1.75 -24.76
C ASP A 330 -5.13 2.23 -23.31
N ASP A 331 -5.82 3.35 -23.07
CA ASP A 331 -5.98 3.92 -21.73
C ASP A 331 -6.68 2.96 -20.74
N ARG A 332 -7.55 2.08 -21.25
CA ARG A 332 -8.24 1.05 -20.44
C ARG A 332 -7.26 0.09 -19.75
N LYS A 333 -6.04 -0.05 -20.28
CA LYS A 333 -4.95 -0.82 -19.67
C LYS A 333 -4.57 -0.30 -18.29
N ILE A 334 -4.53 1.02 -18.09
CA ILE A 334 -4.10 1.62 -16.82
C ILE A 334 -5.08 1.23 -15.71
N MET A 335 -6.39 1.32 -16.00
CA MET A 335 -7.44 0.89 -15.07
C MET A 335 -7.30 -0.59 -14.70
N LEU A 336 -7.05 -1.43 -15.69
CA LEU A 336 -6.88 -2.88 -15.48
C LEU A 336 -5.61 -3.21 -14.67
N LEU A 337 -4.49 -2.53 -14.93
CA LEU A 337 -3.24 -2.68 -14.17
C LEU A 337 -3.38 -2.20 -12.72
N ASN A 338 -4.14 -1.13 -12.49
CA ASN A 338 -4.44 -0.64 -11.14
C ASN A 338 -5.32 -1.64 -10.38
N ALA A 339 -6.38 -2.15 -11.01
CA ALA A 339 -7.22 -3.20 -10.43
C ALA A 339 -6.40 -4.46 -10.11
N PHE A 340 -5.53 -4.88 -11.03
CA PHE A 340 -4.61 -5.99 -10.82
C PHE A 340 -3.73 -5.76 -9.59
N SER A 341 -3.03 -4.62 -9.52
CA SER A 341 -2.12 -4.29 -8.42
C SER A 341 -2.84 -4.23 -7.06
N LEU A 342 -4.04 -3.66 -7.04
CA LEU A 342 -4.90 -3.61 -5.86
C LEU A 342 -5.28 -5.02 -5.38
N HIS A 343 -5.68 -5.91 -6.29
CA HIS A 343 -6.08 -7.27 -5.95
C HIS A 343 -4.89 -8.16 -5.56
N VAL A 344 -3.71 -7.98 -6.16
CA VAL A 344 -2.46 -8.62 -5.70
C VAL A 344 -2.13 -8.23 -4.26
N ALA A 345 -2.30 -6.96 -3.91
CA ALA A 345 -2.03 -6.47 -2.55
C ALA A 345 -2.98 -7.06 -1.50
N LYS A 346 -4.19 -7.45 -1.89
CA LYS A 346 -5.18 -8.10 -1.01
C LYS A 346 -4.88 -9.58 -0.71
N ILE A 347 -3.98 -10.22 -1.47
CA ILE A 347 -3.63 -11.63 -1.24
C ILE A 347 -2.81 -11.77 0.05
N THR A 348 -3.39 -12.48 1.03
CA THR A 348 -2.75 -12.76 2.33
C THR A 348 -1.96 -14.07 2.34
N ASN A 349 -2.30 -15.02 1.46
CA ASN A 349 -1.62 -16.31 1.34
C ASN A 349 -0.27 -16.17 0.63
N ILE A 350 0.80 -16.61 1.30
CA ILE A 350 2.18 -16.49 0.81
C ILE A 350 2.40 -17.34 -0.45
N ASP A 351 1.91 -18.59 -0.47
CA ASP A 351 2.13 -19.52 -1.58
C ASP A 351 1.42 -19.04 -2.85
N GLU A 352 0.20 -18.52 -2.71
CA GLU A 352 -0.57 -17.95 -3.82
C GLU A 352 0.09 -16.69 -4.39
N LYS A 353 0.64 -15.85 -3.51
CA LYS A 353 1.38 -14.65 -3.90
C LYS A 353 2.68 -14.99 -4.61
N GLU A 354 3.40 -16.01 -4.13
CA GLU A 354 4.62 -16.51 -4.77
C GLU A 354 4.32 -17.11 -6.15
N MET A 355 3.28 -17.94 -6.27
CA MET A 355 2.83 -18.50 -7.55
C MET A 355 2.47 -17.41 -8.57
N LEU A 356 1.74 -16.36 -8.13
CA LEU A 356 1.37 -15.25 -9.00
C LEU A 356 2.59 -14.42 -9.42
N ASN A 357 3.54 -14.18 -8.50
CA ASN A 357 4.78 -13.48 -8.81
C ASN A 357 5.65 -14.27 -9.80
N GLN A 358 5.80 -15.58 -9.59
CA GLN A 358 6.55 -16.44 -10.51
C GLN A 358 5.91 -16.44 -11.90
N TRP A 359 4.58 -16.56 -11.97
CA TRP A 359 3.86 -16.51 -13.25
C TRP A 359 3.97 -15.14 -13.94
N LEU A 360 3.98 -14.05 -13.16
CA LEU A 360 4.24 -12.71 -13.69
C LEU A 360 5.65 -12.64 -14.28
N GLU A 361 6.65 -13.14 -13.57
CA GLU A 361 8.01 -13.21 -14.09
C GLU A 361 8.05 -14.00 -15.39
N ASP A 362 7.52 -15.23 -15.42
CA ASP A 362 7.49 -16.08 -16.62
C ASP A 362 6.74 -15.42 -17.79
N SER A 363 5.75 -14.57 -17.50
CA SER A 363 5.03 -13.81 -18.53
C SER A 363 5.87 -12.73 -19.23
N PHE A 364 7.01 -12.35 -18.65
CA PHE A 364 8.01 -11.47 -19.25
C PHE A 364 9.14 -12.24 -19.97
N ASP A 365 9.08 -13.58 -20.06
CA ASP A 365 10.04 -14.37 -20.82
C ASP A 365 9.83 -14.19 -22.33
N ALA A 366 10.77 -13.49 -22.95
CA ALA A 366 10.84 -13.21 -24.39
C ALA A 366 11.94 -14.04 -25.08
N THR A 367 12.29 -15.23 -24.58
CA THR A 367 13.39 -16.05 -25.12
C THR A 367 13.27 -16.28 -26.64
N GLU A 368 12.09 -16.63 -27.15
CA GLU A 368 11.89 -16.83 -28.60
C GLU A 368 12.17 -15.56 -29.43
N GLU A 369 11.72 -14.40 -28.93
CA GLU A 369 11.96 -13.11 -29.58
C GLU A 369 13.46 -12.75 -29.59
N ILE A 370 14.14 -13.00 -28.47
CA ILE A 370 15.57 -12.74 -28.29
C ILE A 370 16.40 -13.63 -29.23
N GLU A 371 16.10 -14.93 -29.28
CA GLU A 371 16.78 -15.86 -30.20
C GLU A 371 16.57 -15.46 -31.67
N GLY A 372 15.37 -14.98 -32.03
CA GLY A 372 15.10 -14.42 -33.35
C GLY A 372 15.84 -13.09 -33.64
N ILE A 373 16.18 -12.30 -32.62
CA ILE A 373 17.08 -11.14 -32.77
C ILE A 373 18.51 -11.61 -33.00
N ILE A 374 19.00 -12.56 -32.19
CA ILE A 374 20.36 -13.10 -32.26
C ILE A 374 20.60 -13.79 -33.61
N SER A 375 19.62 -14.52 -34.13
CA SER A 375 19.74 -15.23 -35.42
C SER A 375 19.90 -14.30 -36.63
N ARG A 376 19.59 -13.01 -36.49
CA ARG A 376 19.76 -11.99 -37.54
C ARG A 376 21.15 -11.36 -37.55
N ALA A 377 22.01 -11.69 -36.59
CA ALA A 377 23.37 -11.18 -36.52
C ALA A 377 24.28 -11.81 -37.59
N GLU A 378 25.31 -11.08 -38.02
CA GLU A 378 26.29 -11.60 -38.97
C GLU A 378 27.09 -12.79 -38.37
N PRO A 379 27.27 -13.91 -39.11
CA PRO A 379 28.02 -15.06 -38.63
C PRO A 379 29.50 -14.74 -38.40
N GLY A 380 30.05 -15.14 -37.25
CA GLY A 380 31.49 -15.04 -36.96
C GLY A 380 31.97 -13.70 -36.41
N GLY A 381 31.07 -12.76 -36.07
CA GLY A 381 31.41 -11.53 -35.37
C GLY A 381 31.83 -11.77 -33.90
N GLN A 382 32.55 -10.81 -33.31
CA GLN A 382 32.85 -10.82 -31.87
C GLN A 382 31.54 -10.87 -31.06
N ALA A 383 31.52 -11.63 -29.97
CA ALA A 383 30.37 -11.74 -29.07
C ALA A 383 30.76 -11.35 -27.65
N VAL A 384 29.76 -11.04 -26.82
CA VAL A 384 29.93 -10.69 -25.42
C VAL A 384 29.21 -11.70 -24.55
N TYR A 385 29.84 -12.10 -23.45
CA TYR A 385 29.28 -13.01 -22.45
C TYR A 385 29.51 -12.48 -21.04
N LEU A 386 28.76 -13.02 -20.08
CA LEU A 386 28.93 -12.75 -18.66
C LEU A 386 29.79 -13.85 -18.03
N ASP A 387 30.84 -13.47 -17.31
CA ASP A 387 31.68 -14.42 -16.59
C ASP A 387 30.90 -15.08 -15.43
N LEU A 388 30.90 -16.42 -15.36
CA LEU A 388 30.06 -17.19 -14.44
C LEU A 388 30.54 -17.12 -12.98
N ASP A 389 31.81 -16.77 -12.76
CA ASP A 389 32.39 -16.60 -11.41
C ASP A 389 31.89 -15.33 -10.70
N ALA A 390 31.03 -14.54 -11.36
CA ALA A 390 30.60 -13.23 -10.88
C ALA A 390 29.73 -13.27 -9.60
N ASN A 391 29.07 -14.39 -9.27
CA ASN A 391 28.12 -14.49 -8.15
C ASN A 391 27.09 -13.33 -8.10
N ILE A 392 26.71 -12.78 -9.26
CA ILE A 392 25.72 -11.71 -9.36
C ILE A 392 24.33 -12.32 -9.42
N TYR A 393 23.56 -12.17 -8.35
CA TYR A 393 22.15 -12.55 -8.29
C TYR A 393 21.29 -11.30 -8.49
N LEU A 394 20.58 -11.28 -9.61
CA LEU A 394 19.60 -10.26 -9.99
C LEU A 394 18.32 -10.97 -10.41
N THR A 395 17.17 -10.47 -9.97
CA THR A 395 15.86 -10.97 -10.46
C THR A 395 15.46 -10.25 -11.74
N ARG A 396 14.52 -10.83 -12.51
CA ARG A 396 13.93 -10.17 -13.68
C ARG A 396 13.28 -8.84 -13.28
N THR A 397 12.62 -8.83 -12.13
CA THR A 397 12.00 -7.64 -11.53
C THR A 397 13.03 -6.54 -11.26
N GLU A 398 14.18 -6.86 -10.66
CA GLU A 398 15.25 -5.89 -10.40
C GLU A 398 15.86 -5.33 -11.70
N LEU A 399 16.00 -6.15 -12.73
CA LEU A 399 16.49 -5.71 -14.06
C LEU A 399 15.50 -4.74 -14.72
N LEU A 400 14.20 -5.02 -14.65
CA LEU A 400 13.16 -4.15 -15.23
C LEU A 400 12.94 -2.86 -14.41
N GLU A 401 13.18 -2.90 -13.10
CA GLU A 401 13.01 -1.74 -12.21
C GLU A 401 13.93 -0.55 -12.57
N VAL A 402 15.03 -0.82 -13.28
CA VAL A 402 15.94 0.20 -13.84
C VAL A 402 15.20 1.19 -14.73
N SER A 403 14.20 0.72 -15.49
CA SER A 403 13.40 1.61 -16.33
C SER A 403 12.45 2.49 -15.52
N LYS A 404 12.31 2.30 -14.21
CA LYS A 404 11.32 3.01 -13.40
C LYS A 404 11.98 3.98 -12.41
N SER A 405 12.80 3.49 -11.49
CA SER A 405 13.17 4.31 -10.32
C SER A 405 14.58 4.91 -10.36
N CYS A 406 15.47 4.48 -11.28
CA CYS A 406 16.90 4.85 -11.25
C CYS A 406 17.53 4.68 -9.84
N TYR A 407 17.02 3.72 -9.06
CA TYR A 407 17.32 3.56 -7.65
C TYR A 407 18.77 3.08 -7.42
N ALA A 408 19.50 3.74 -6.51
CA ALA A 408 20.94 3.57 -6.39
C ALA A 408 21.42 2.13 -6.10
N PRO A 409 20.79 1.36 -5.19
CA PRO A 409 21.13 -0.05 -4.98
C PRO A 409 20.97 -0.94 -6.21
N VAL A 410 19.93 -0.73 -7.02
CA VAL A 410 19.71 -1.48 -8.27
C VAL A 410 20.77 -1.09 -9.31
N LEU A 411 21.02 0.22 -9.47
CA LEU A 411 22.07 0.72 -10.36
C LEU A 411 23.45 0.17 -9.98
N LYS A 412 23.75 0.01 -8.68
CA LYS A 412 24.99 -0.60 -8.19
C LYS A 412 25.14 -2.04 -8.64
N LYS A 413 24.08 -2.86 -8.54
CA LYS A 413 24.11 -4.26 -9.00
C LYS A 413 24.37 -4.36 -10.51
N ILE A 414 23.81 -3.45 -11.30
CA ILE A 414 24.00 -3.43 -12.76
C ILE A 414 25.35 -2.86 -13.16
N ALA A 415 25.86 -1.86 -12.44
CA ALA A 415 27.23 -1.41 -12.62
C ALA A 415 28.22 -2.56 -12.37
N ALA A 416 27.95 -3.43 -11.39
CA ALA A 416 28.74 -4.64 -11.16
C ALA A 416 28.64 -5.63 -12.33
N LEU A 417 27.49 -5.79 -12.99
CA LEU A 417 27.39 -6.63 -14.19
C LEU A 417 28.41 -6.23 -15.26
N PHE A 418 28.59 -4.93 -15.49
CA PHE A 418 29.55 -4.42 -16.47
C PHE A 418 31.01 -4.75 -16.13
N THR A 419 31.36 -5.00 -14.86
CA THR A 419 32.72 -5.41 -14.49
C THR A 419 33.02 -6.87 -14.81
N HIS A 420 31.98 -7.69 -15.04
CA HIS A 420 32.11 -9.11 -15.40
C HIS A 420 31.79 -9.39 -16.87
N LEU A 421 31.51 -8.35 -17.65
CA LEU A 421 31.19 -8.46 -19.06
C LEU A 421 32.47 -8.60 -19.89
N LYS A 422 32.60 -9.70 -20.64
CA LYS A 422 33.81 -10.02 -21.43
C LYS A 422 33.47 -10.22 -22.90
N VAL A 423 34.41 -9.87 -23.77
CA VAL A 423 34.37 -10.22 -25.19
C VAL A 423 34.90 -11.64 -25.33
N VAL A 424 34.23 -12.46 -26.15
CA VAL A 424 34.67 -13.82 -26.48
C VAL A 424 35.99 -13.74 -27.23
N GLU A 425 37.05 -14.33 -26.67
CA GLU A 425 38.36 -14.38 -27.29
C GLU A 425 38.38 -15.34 -28.49
N PRO A 426 39.15 -15.03 -29.56
CA PRO A 426 39.27 -15.92 -30.71
C PRO A 426 39.74 -17.33 -30.31
N GLY A 427 38.95 -18.36 -30.63
CA GLY A 427 39.26 -19.77 -30.34
C GLY A 427 38.71 -20.31 -29.01
N VAL A 428 38.07 -19.48 -28.19
CA VAL A 428 37.39 -19.93 -26.96
C VAL A 428 35.99 -20.45 -27.29
N THR A 429 35.67 -21.66 -26.84
CA THR A 429 34.32 -22.24 -26.94
C THR A 429 33.64 -22.09 -25.58
N LEU A 430 32.52 -21.35 -25.54
CA LEU A 430 31.72 -21.18 -24.34
C LEU A 430 31.05 -22.51 -23.95
N THR A 431 30.78 -22.72 -22.65
CA THR A 431 30.04 -23.90 -22.20
C THR A 431 28.59 -23.87 -22.67
N LYS A 432 27.89 -25.02 -22.63
CA LYS A 432 26.48 -25.10 -23.05
C LYS A 432 25.56 -24.20 -22.21
N GLU A 433 25.95 -23.88 -20.98
CA GLU A 433 25.19 -23.01 -20.09
C GLU A 433 25.52 -21.52 -20.27
N GLN A 434 26.64 -21.19 -20.93
CA GLN A 434 27.08 -19.81 -21.17
C GLN A 434 26.42 -19.23 -22.41
N ARG A 435 25.69 -18.12 -22.21
CA ARG A 435 25.05 -17.37 -23.29
C ARG A 435 25.99 -16.28 -23.79
N SER A 436 25.90 -15.96 -25.08
CA SER A 436 26.61 -14.82 -25.65
C SER A 436 25.70 -14.01 -26.56
N ILE A 437 25.99 -12.71 -26.64
CA ILE A 437 25.30 -11.76 -27.50
C ILE A 437 26.27 -11.26 -28.56
N PRO A 438 25.97 -11.38 -29.86
CA PRO A 438 26.82 -10.85 -30.92
C PRO A 438 26.95 -9.32 -30.83
N LEU A 439 28.17 -8.81 -30.93
CA LEU A 439 28.40 -7.38 -31.08
C LEU A 439 27.92 -6.91 -32.46
N SER A 440 27.83 -7.73 -33.50
CA SER A 440 27.33 -7.26 -34.82
C SER A 440 25.89 -6.72 -34.82
N LEU A 441 25.12 -6.90 -33.74
CA LEU A 441 23.76 -6.38 -33.62
C LEU A 441 23.71 -4.83 -33.58
N PRO A 442 22.61 -4.21 -34.07
CA PRO A 442 22.38 -2.78 -33.91
C PRO A 442 22.39 -2.35 -32.44
N SER A 443 22.97 -1.18 -32.15
CA SER A 443 23.20 -0.68 -30.78
C SER A 443 21.93 -0.69 -29.91
N ALA A 444 20.79 -0.28 -30.46
CA ALA A 444 19.50 -0.33 -29.75
C ALA A 444 19.06 -1.76 -29.38
N GLN A 445 19.23 -2.73 -30.30
CA GLN A 445 18.85 -4.12 -30.03
C GLN A 445 19.80 -4.78 -29.04
N PHE A 446 21.10 -4.50 -29.16
CA PHE A 446 22.12 -5.01 -28.24
C PHE A 446 21.80 -4.66 -26.78
N PHE A 447 21.55 -3.38 -26.47
CA PHE A 447 21.21 -2.97 -25.09
C PHE A 447 19.85 -3.49 -24.63
N ARG A 448 18.92 -3.79 -25.55
CA ARG A 448 17.63 -4.39 -25.21
C ARG A 448 17.75 -5.84 -24.77
N ILE A 449 18.63 -6.62 -25.40
CA ILE A 449 18.79 -8.04 -25.09
C ILE A 449 19.90 -8.32 -24.06
N LEU A 450 20.75 -7.35 -23.73
CA LEU A 450 21.81 -7.48 -22.71
C LEU A 450 21.37 -8.18 -21.39
N PRO A 451 20.21 -7.88 -20.77
CA PRO A 451 19.78 -8.56 -19.54
C PRO A 451 19.56 -10.08 -19.69
N HIS A 452 19.41 -10.59 -20.92
CA HIS A 452 19.31 -12.02 -21.22
C HIS A 452 20.55 -12.81 -20.77
N LEU A 453 21.72 -12.16 -20.68
CA LEU A 453 22.93 -12.79 -20.15
C LEU A 453 22.85 -13.11 -18.64
N VAL A 454 21.98 -12.41 -17.92
CA VAL A 454 21.81 -12.55 -16.46
C VAL A 454 20.63 -13.44 -16.16
N VAL A 455 19.45 -13.02 -16.62
CA VAL A 455 18.19 -13.74 -16.44
C VAL A 455 17.65 -14.05 -17.82
N PRO A 456 17.63 -15.34 -18.23
CA PRO A 456 17.18 -15.75 -19.56
C PRO A 456 15.78 -15.23 -19.86
N GLY A 457 15.50 -14.95 -21.12
CA GLY A 457 14.20 -14.40 -21.54
C GLY A 457 13.97 -12.92 -21.24
N THR A 458 14.84 -12.24 -20.51
CA THR A 458 14.60 -10.84 -20.16
C THR A 458 14.89 -9.91 -21.35
N LEU A 459 13.90 -9.13 -21.76
CA LEU A 459 14.01 -8.13 -22.83
C LEU A 459 13.71 -6.74 -22.27
N TYR A 460 14.64 -5.80 -22.42
CA TYR A 460 14.42 -4.45 -21.94
C TYR A 460 13.48 -3.63 -22.85
N PRO A 461 12.59 -2.83 -22.23
CA PRO A 461 11.97 -1.70 -22.92
C PRO A 461 13.05 -0.68 -23.29
N PHE A 462 12.73 0.19 -24.26
CA PHE A 462 13.68 1.15 -24.82
C PHE A 462 14.33 2.04 -23.74
N ARG A 463 13.55 2.52 -22.75
CA ARG A 463 14.07 3.31 -21.63
C ARG A 463 15.09 2.54 -20.77
N ALA A 464 14.82 1.28 -20.39
CA ALA A 464 15.78 0.47 -19.62
C ALA A 464 17.08 0.24 -20.41
N ALA A 465 16.97 -0.01 -21.71
CA ALA A 465 18.13 -0.12 -22.58
C ALA A 465 18.96 1.18 -22.56
N ALA A 466 18.30 2.35 -22.65
CA ALA A 466 18.96 3.65 -22.60
C ALA A 466 19.64 3.89 -21.24
N MET A 467 18.96 3.64 -20.13
CA MET A 467 19.55 3.69 -18.79
C MET A 467 20.78 2.79 -18.68
N THR A 468 20.70 1.57 -19.18
CA THR A 468 21.79 0.59 -19.16
C THR A 468 22.98 1.05 -20.02
N ALA A 469 22.72 1.65 -21.17
CA ALA A 469 23.76 2.26 -22.01
C ALA A 469 24.46 3.41 -21.30
N ILE A 470 23.72 4.25 -20.57
CA ILE A 470 24.29 5.34 -19.75
C ILE A 470 25.19 4.77 -18.64
N ILE A 471 24.75 3.70 -17.95
CA ILE A 471 25.60 3.02 -16.95
C ILE A 471 26.91 2.56 -17.59
N SER A 472 26.86 1.97 -18.80
CA SER A 472 28.08 1.50 -19.48
C SER A 472 29.08 2.64 -19.79
N LEU A 473 28.59 3.86 -20.04
CA LEU A 473 29.41 5.06 -20.20
C LEU A 473 29.98 5.54 -18.87
N ILE A 474 29.17 5.53 -17.80
CA ILE A 474 29.60 5.91 -16.44
C ILE A 474 30.67 4.95 -15.91
N THR A 475 30.50 3.64 -16.10
CA THR A 475 31.48 2.61 -15.73
C THR A 475 32.64 2.51 -16.71
N ALA A 476 32.63 3.31 -17.79
CA ALA A 476 33.68 3.44 -18.78
C ALA A 476 34.09 2.11 -19.47
N VAL A 477 33.14 1.23 -19.77
CA VAL A 477 33.41 -0.04 -20.47
C VAL A 477 33.94 0.24 -21.89
N PRO A 478 35.20 -0.09 -22.22
CA PRO A 478 35.83 0.39 -23.45
C PRO A 478 35.12 -0.05 -24.74
N PHE A 479 34.73 -1.33 -24.83
CA PHE A 479 34.13 -1.91 -26.04
C PHE A 479 32.64 -1.57 -26.23
N LEU A 480 31.99 -0.96 -25.24
CA LEU A 480 30.60 -0.51 -25.34
C LEU A 480 30.45 0.99 -25.59
N ARG A 481 31.53 1.76 -25.43
CA ARG A 481 31.49 3.24 -25.46
C ARG A 481 30.89 3.80 -26.76
N GLU A 482 31.34 3.30 -27.90
CA GLU A 482 30.90 3.79 -29.21
C GLU A 482 29.41 3.50 -29.43
N ARG A 483 28.99 2.25 -29.18
CA ARG A 483 27.59 1.81 -29.28
C ARG A 483 26.65 2.54 -28.34
N ALA A 484 27.08 2.73 -27.09
CA ALA A 484 26.30 3.48 -26.12
C ALA A 484 26.13 4.93 -26.58
N THR A 485 27.19 5.55 -27.11
CA THR A 485 27.13 6.92 -27.62
C THR A 485 26.22 7.04 -28.85
N GLU A 486 26.32 6.10 -29.80
CA GLU A 486 25.45 6.03 -30.98
C GLU A 486 23.98 5.87 -30.59
N PHE A 487 23.69 4.95 -29.67
CA PHE A 487 22.33 4.68 -29.22
C PHE A 487 21.70 5.85 -28.44
N LEU A 488 22.50 6.59 -27.66
CA LEU A 488 22.03 7.71 -26.84
C LEU A 488 21.99 9.04 -27.60
N ALA A 489 22.70 9.17 -28.73
CA ALA A 489 22.71 10.38 -29.55
C ALA A 489 21.31 10.91 -29.91
N PRO A 490 20.32 10.09 -30.36
CA PRO A 490 18.99 10.57 -30.68
C PRO A 490 18.13 10.95 -29.45
N LEU A 491 18.56 10.61 -28.22
CA LEU A 491 17.81 10.87 -26.99
C LEU A 491 18.19 12.18 -26.30
N LYS A 492 19.24 12.86 -26.76
CA LYS A 492 19.60 14.19 -26.29
C LYS A 492 18.44 15.17 -26.56
N GLY A 493 18.05 15.94 -25.56
CA GLY A 493 16.93 16.89 -25.66
C GLY A 493 15.54 16.27 -25.48
N THR A 494 15.44 14.96 -25.23
CA THR A 494 14.14 14.26 -25.11
C THR A 494 13.81 13.79 -23.69
N TRP A 495 14.72 13.97 -22.72
CA TRP A 495 14.57 13.43 -21.38
C TRP A 495 13.51 14.17 -20.56
N LEU A 496 13.32 15.47 -20.81
CA LEU A 496 12.33 16.30 -20.12
C LEU A 496 10.91 16.10 -20.67
N ASN A 497 10.45 14.85 -20.71
CA ASN A 497 9.09 14.49 -21.14
C ASN A 497 8.19 14.21 -19.91
N LEU A 498 7.09 14.97 -19.78
CA LEU A 498 6.10 14.79 -18.71
C LEU A 498 5.23 13.54 -18.88
N GLU A 499 5.17 12.95 -20.07
CA GLU A 499 4.52 11.64 -20.28
C GLU A 499 5.28 10.48 -19.60
N VAL A 500 6.53 10.73 -19.19
CA VAL A 500 7.38 9.79 -18.45
C VAL A 500 7.78 10.41 -17.11
N PRO A 501 6.92 10.37 -16.09
CA PRO A 501 7.16 11.00 -14.79
C PRO A 501 8.48 10.58 -14.13
N GLU A 502 8.95 9.37 -14.41
CA GLU A 502 10.21 8.81 -13.93
C GLU A 502 11.43 9.62 -14.35
N ASN A 503 11.36 10.29 -15.51
CA ASN A 503 12.42 11.19 -15.97
C ASN A 503 12.51 12.44 -15.10
N VAL A 504 11.38 12.87 -14.53
CA VAL A 504 11.24 14.07 -13.70
C VAL A 504 11.33 13.70 -12.22
N SER A 505 12.38 12.95 -11.89
CA SER A 505 12.68 12.51 -10.53
C SER A 505 14.09 12.92 -10.11
N TYR A 506 14.33 13.04 -8.80
CA TYR A 506 15.65 13.33 -8.27
C TYR A 506 16.68 12.26 -8.62
N ASP A 507 16.29 10.98 -8.51
CA ASP A 507 17.17 9.86 -8.80
C ASP A 507 17.57 9.83 -10.28
N CYS A 508 16.63 10.10 -11.19
CA CYS A 508 16.91 10.27 -12.60
C CYS A 508 17.84 11.47 -12.86
N ALA A 509 17.55 12.65 -12.29
CA ALA A 509 18.39 13.83 -12.43
C ALA A 509 19.84 13.57 -11.97
N ARG A 510 20.00 12.96 -10.79
CA ARG A 510 21.31 12.58 -10.23
C ARG A 510 22.03 11.58 -11.14
N PHE A 511 21.30 10.59 -11.66
CA PHE A 511 21.84 9.56 -12.54
C PHE A 511 22.30 10.13 -13.89
N LEU A 512 21.44 10.88 -14.60
CA LEU A 512 21.76 11.46 -15.91
C LEU A 512 22.92 12.46 -15.83
N LEU A 513 22.98 13.27 -14.76
CA LEU A 513 24.10 14.21 -14.52
C LEU A 513 25.45 13.52 -14.24
N SER A 514 25.44 12.23 -13.89
CA SER A 514 26.68 11.45 -13.66
C SER A 514 27.33 10.98 -14.97
N ALA A 515 26.62 11.06 -16.09
CA ALA A 515 27.13 10.66 -17.39
C ALA A 515 28.22 11.61 -17.92
N PRO A 516 29.12 11.15 -18.81
CA PRO A 516 30.15 12.01 -19.41
C PRO A 516 29.55 13.23 -20.13
N ALA A 517 30.19 14.40 -19.97
CA ALA A 517 29.69 15.65 -20.54
C ALA A 517 29.52 15.56 -22.07
N GLY A 518 28.38 16.05 -22.58
CA GLY A 518 28.07 16.09 -24.00
C GLY A 518 27.64 14.75 -24.62
N THR A 519 27.45 13.69 -23.83
CA THR A 519 27.05 12.36 -24.35
C THR A 519 25.56 12.05 -24.22
N VAL A 520 24.92 12.45 -23.12
CA VAL A 520 23.53 12.06 -22.80
C VAL A 520 22.54 13.22 -22.82
N LEU A 521 22.96 14.36 -22.26
CA LEU A 521 22.13 15.55 -22.09
C LEU A 521 22.59 16.67 -23.02
N ASP A 522 21.65 17.49 -23.48
CA ASP A 522 21.99 18.81 -24.03
C ASP A 522 22.24 19.85 -22.90
N GLU A 523 22.60 21.09 -23.26
CA GLU A 523 22.90 22.12 -22.26
C GLU A 523 21.64 22.65 -21.53
N GLN A 524 20.46 22.62 -22.16
CA GLN A 524 19.20 23.03 -21.53
C GLN A 524 18.76 22.00 -20.49
N GLU A 525 18.70 20.73 -20.86
CA GLU A 525 18.37 19.61 -19.98
C GLU A 525 19.32 19.55 -18.78
N LYS A 526 20.62 19.69 -19.04
CA LYS A 526 21.64 19.71 -17.99
C LYS A 526 21.46 20.86 -17.01
N SER A 527 21.06 22.04 -17.48
CA SER A 527 20.75 23.18 -16.61
C SER A 527 19.55 22.88 -15.69
N ILE A 528 18.47 22.36 -16.28
CA ILE A 528 17.23 22.03 -15.56
C ILE A 528 17.48 20.91 -14.54
N TYR A 529 18.16 19.82 -14.93
CA TYR A 529 18.48 18.73 -14.00
C TYR A 529 19.40 19.18 -12.87
N LYS A 530 20.34 20.12 -13.12
CA LYS A 530 21.13 20.73 -12.05
C LYS A 530 20.27 21.54 -11.08
N ALA A 531 19.33 22.33 -11.60
CA ALA A 531 18.39 23.10 -10.80
C ALA A 531 17.49 22.19 -9.94
N MET A 532 16.93 21.12 -10.53
CA MET A 532 16.17 20.09 -9.81
C MET A 532 16.99 19.39 -8.73
N ARG A 533 18.24 19.00 -9.04
CA ARG A 533 19.17 18.40 -8.08
C ARG A 533 19.44 19.36 -6.92
N ARG A 534 19.65 20.65 -7.19
CA ARG A 534 19.85 21.70 -6.19
C ARG A 534 18.62 21.85 -5.29
N TYR A 535 17.43 22.03 -5.88
CA TYR A 535 16.18 22.13 -5.15
C TYR A 535 16.00 20.96 -4.17
N ARG A 536 16.13 19.72 -4.67
CA ARG A 536 15.93 18.54 -3.83
C ARG A 536 16.99 18.41 -2.73
N LEU A 537 18.26 18.74 -3.00
CA LEU A 537 19.30 18.70 -1.97
C LEU A 537 19.06 19.73 -0.88
N ILE A 538 18.55 20.93 -1.21
CA ILE A 538 18.14 21.92 -0.23
C ILE A 538 16.96 21.40 0.59
N GLU A 539 15.95 20.82 -0.07
CA GLU A 539 14.77 20.24 0.59
C GLU A 539 15.15 19.14 1.60
N LEU A 540 16.03 18.20 1.20
CA LEU A 540 16.52 17.13 2.07
C LEU A 540 17.34 17.66 3.25
N ASN A 541 17.92 18.86 3.12
CA ASN A 541 18.74 19.52 4.15
C ASN A 541 18.01 20.66 4.87
N MET A 542 16.67 20.73 4.80
CA MET A 542 15.93 21.83 5.43
C MET A 542 16.11 21.88 6.95
N GLU A 543 16.17 20.72 7.61
CA GLU A 543 16.41 20.60 9.05
C GLU A 543 17.91 20.51 9.43
N SER A 544 18.81 20.64 8.46
CA SER A 544 20.25 20.55 8.73
C SER A 544 20.72 21.75 9.53
N ALA A 545 21.56 21.51 10.53
CA ALA A 545 22.05 22.57 11.42
C ALA A 545 22.91 23.56 10.63
N ILE A 546 22.63 24.85 10.75
CA ILE A 546 23.42 25.94 10.18
C ILE A 546 23.69 26.97 11.27
N THR A 547 24.73 27.78 11.06
CA THR A 547 25.10 28.81 12.03
C THR A 547 24.98 30.20 11.41
N ALA A 548 24.39 31.13 12.14
CA ALA A 548 24.25 32.52 11.75
C ALA A 548 24.81 33.44 12.85
N ARG A 549 25.49 34.51 12.46
CA ARG A 549 25.96 35.53 13.42
C ARG A 549 24.88 36.57 13.62
N VAL A 550 24.42 36.71 14.85
CA VAL A 550 23.34 37.65 15.22
C VAL A 550 23.72 38.54 16.40
N PRO A 551 23.03 39.68 16.58
CA PRO A 551 23.20 40.54 17.75
C PRO A 551 22.86 39.81 19.07
N TRP A 552 23.74 39.94 20.05
CA TRP A 552 23.63 39.27 21.35
C TRP A 552 22.37 39.65 22.15
N THR A 553 21.67 38.67 22.73
CA THR A 553 20.52 38.86 23.63
C THR A 553 20.92 38.87 25.12
N PRO A 554 20.68 39.96 25.87
CA PRO A 554 20.85 39.97 27.32
C PRO A 554 19.82 39.12 28.08
N HIS A 555 20.31 38.22 28.93
CA HIS A 555 19.53 37.45 29.89
C HIS A 555 19.86 37.89 31.31
N LYS A 556 19.24 38.99 31.77
CA LYS A 556 19.47 39.57 33.12
C LYS A 556 20.97 39.79 33.38
N THR A 557 21.68 40.28 32.37
CA THR A 557 23.15 40.26 32.36
C THR A 557 23.74 41.51 33.00
N THR A 558 24.72 41.33 33.88
CA THR A 558 25.47 42.41 34.52
C THR A 558 26.70 42.80 33.70
N ASP A 559 27.43 43.83 34.14
CA ASP A 559 28.77 44.20 33.61
C ASP A 559 28.81 44.60 32.13
N VAL A 560 27.66 45.02 31.58
CA VAL A 560 27.56 45.50 30.19
C VAL A 560 28.13 46.91 30.01
N GLY A 561 28.13 47.71 31.08
CA GLY A 561 28.28 49.17 31.01
C GLY A 561 26.92 49.86 30.87
N ASP A 562 26.85 51.15 31.20
CA ASP A 562 25.61 51.93 31.17
C ASP A 562 25.90 53.43 31.03
N HIS A 563 25.12 54.12 30.20
CA HIS A 563 25.18 55.58 30.10
C HIS A 563 24.24 56.18 31.16
N LYS A 564 24.83 56.81 32.18
CA LYS A 564 24.07 57.40 33.29
C LYS A 564 24.11 58.92 33.25
N VAL A 565 22.94 59.55 33.40
CA VAL A 565 22.80 61.00 33.53
C VAL A 565 22.35 61.33 34.95
N LYS A 566 22.92 62.40 35.54
CA LYS A 566 22.51 62.87 36.87
C LYS A 566 21.15 63.55 36.76
N CYS A 567 20.21 63.12 37.59
CA CYS A 567 18.92 63.77 37.70
C CYS A 567 19.08 65.21 38.23
N GLN A 568 18.53 66.20 37.55
CA GLN A 568 18.61 67.62 37.96
C GLN A 568 17.96 67.91 39.33
N LYS A 569 17.00 67.09 39.77
CA LYS A 569 16.29 67.27 41.06
C LYS A 569 16.99 66.59 42.24
N CYS A 570 17.33 65.29 42.10
CA CYS A 570 17.87 64.49 43.21
C CYS A 570 19.37 64.23 43.10
N ASN A 571 20.03 64.67 42.03
CA ASN A 571 21.46 64.47 41.75
C ASN A 571 21.93 63.00 41.68
N ILE A 572 21.00 62.05 41.66
CA ILE A 572 21.29 60.61 41.50
C ILE A 572 21.50 60.31 40.01
N ALA A 573 22.61 59.63 39.69
CA ALA A 573 22.91 59.15 38.34
C ALA A 573 22.03 57.94 38.00
N ARG A 574 21.32 57.99 36.87
CA ARG A 574 20.37 56.95 36.41
C ARG A 574 20.64 56.56 34.98
N SER A 575 20.38 55.30 34.62
CA SER A 575 20.49 54.82 33.24
C SER A 575 19.57 55.63 32.33
N VAL A 576 20.09 56.12 31.21
CA VAL A 576 19.31 56.79 30.15
C VAL A 576 18.18 55.89 29.65
N THR A 577 18.37 54.58 29.64
CA THR A 577 17.39 53.59 29.15
C THR A 577 16.12 53.49 30.02
N LEU A 578 16.18 53.98 31.26
CA LEU A 578 15.08 53.98 32.24
C LEU A 578 14.36 55.34 32.36
N MET A 579 14.76 56.34 31.56
CA MET A 579 14.22 57.69 31.64
C MET A 579 13.08 57.87 30.62
N SER A 580 11.98 58.53 31.03
CA SER A 580 10.91 59.00 30.15
C SER A 580 11.08 60.49 29.82
N ALA A 581 10.33 60.98 28.82
CA ALA A 581 10.24 62.42 28.51
C ALA A 581 9.52 63.23 29.61
N GLU A 582 8.67 62.57 30.41
CA GLU A 582 7.98 63.14 31.57
C GLU A 582 8.60 62.61 32.89
N GLN A 583 8.51 63.41 33.96
CA GLN A 583 9.36 63.44 35.16
C GLN A 583 9.67 62.10 35.92
N PRO A 584 10.76 62.06 36.73
CA PRO A 584 11.50 60.82 37.03
C PRO A 584 10.96 60.00 38.22
N GLY A 585 10.78 58.69 38.02
CA GLY A 585 10.56 57.71 39.08
C GLY A 585 11.83 57.44 39.91
N ILE A 586 11.69 57.22 41.22
CA ILE A 586 12.75 57.05 42.22
C ILE A 586 13.17 55.58 42.38
N ILE A 587 14.45 55.21 42.23
CA ILE A 587 15.05 54.02 42.89
C ILE A 587 16.59 54.22 43.10
N GLN A 588 17.11 53.72 44.24
CA GLN A 588 18.52 53.57 44.60
C GLN A 588 18.92 52.08 44.50
N LYS A 589 19.88 51.70 43.62
CA LYS A 589 20.81 50.56 43.81
C LYS A 589 21.93 50.53 42.75
N LYS A 590 23.05 49.86 43.08
CA LYS A 590 24.35 49.94 42.36
C LYS A 590 24.52 49.01 41.16
N GLU A 591 23.67 48.02 40.95
CA GLU A 591 23.85 46.99 39.89
C GLU A 591 22.80 47.14 38.78
N SER A 592 23.25 47.52 37.59
CA SER A 592 22.44 47.59 36.37
C SER A 592 22.45 46.24 35.66
N SER A 593 21.28 45.63 35.49
CA SER A 593 21.13 44.40 34.71
C SER A 593 20.41 44.69 33.40
N TRP A 594 20.94 44.17 32.31
CA TRP A 594 20.39 44.36 30.97
C TRP A 594 19.42 43.25 30.63
N VAL A 595 18.36 43.61 29.92
CA VAL A 595 17.36 42.71 29.35
C VAL A 595 16.93 43.22 27.98
N GLU A 596 16.39 42.32 27.15
CA GLU A 596 15.80 42.66 25.86
C GLU A 596 14.28 42.64 25.94
N CYS A 597 13.62 43.58 25.27
CA CYS A 597 12.18 43.59 25.12
C CYS A 597 11.71 42.37 24.31
N SER A 598 10.85 41.55 24.90
CA SER A 598 10.26 40.36 24.27
C SER A 598 9.07 40.67 23.36
N ALA A 599 8.78 41.94 23.08
CA ALA A 599 7.71 42.30 22.15
C ALA A 599 8.17 42.04 20.70
N PRO A 600 7.31 41.46 19.84
CA PRO A 600 7.66 41.19 18.44
C PRO A 600 8.22 42.44 17.75
N LYS A 601 9.28 42.29 16.97
CA LYS A 601 9.95 43.38 16.21
C LYS A 601 10.59 44.51 17.02
N CYS A 602 10.45 44.57 18.35
CA CYS A 602 11.06 45.61 19.16
C CYS A 602 12.55 45.34 19.38
N HIS A 603 12.88 44.22 20.06
CA HIS A 603 14.24 43.78 20.43
C HIS A 603 15.11 44.86 21.07
N ALA A 604 14.50 45.92 21.62
CA ALA A 604 15.24 46.99 22.24
C ALA A 604 15.73 46.56 23.63
N GLN A 605 17.01 46.79 23.89
CA GLN A 605 17.67 46.47 25.14
C GLN A 605 17.63 47.67 26.07
N TYR A 606 17.40 47.39 27.35
CA TYR A 606 17.29 48.40 28.41
C TYR A 606 17.72 47.81 29.74
N VAL A 607 18.03 48.69 30.69
CA VAL A 607 18.40 48.33 32.05
C VAL A 607 17.13 48.07 32.86
N VAL A 608 17.16 47.06 33.72
CA VAL A 608 16.17 46.83 34.77
C VAL A 608 16.83 46.87 36.14
N GLU A 609 16.08 47.36 37.12
CA GLU A 609 16.47 47.36 38.52
C GLU A 609 15.65 46.32 39.30
N GLY A 610 16.28 45.63 40.26
CA GLY A 610 15.62 44.63 41.07
C GLY A 610 15.24 43.35 40.30
N VAL A 611 16.21 42.73 39.63
CA VAL A 611 16.07 41.52 38.81
C VAL A 611 15.26 40.40 39.47
N ASN A 612 15.39 40.23 40.78
CA ASN A 612 14.66 39.22 41.57
C ASN A 612 13.13 39.41 41.53
N LYS A 613 12.64 40.62 41.21
CA LYS A 613 11.21 40.92 41.04
C LYS A 613 10.72 40.69 39.60
N LEU A 614 11.62 40.52 38.63
CA LEU A 614 11.26 40.25 37.23
C LEU A 614 10.98 38.75 37.03
N ARG A 615 9.74 38.36 37.33
CA ARG A 615 9.21 36.98 37.19
C ARG A 615 8.53 36.69 35.85
N ILE A 616 8.34 37.71 35.02
CA ILE A 616 7.72 37.61 33.69
C ILE A 616 8.74 37.96 32.59
N ARG A 617 8.45 37.58 31.33
CA ARG A 617 9.28 37.97 30.18
C ARG A 617 9.43 39.50 30.11
N PRO A 618 10.63 40.05 29.91
CA PRO A 618 10.85 41.50 29.94
C PRO A 618 10.13 42.17 28.77
N LYS A 619 9.30 43.19 29.05
CA LYS A 619 8.65 44.02 28.01
C LYS A 619 8.91 45.48 28.36
N CYS A 620 9.44 46.25 27.41
CA CYS A 620 9.81 47.64 27.66
C CYS A 620 8.56 48.50 27.95
N HIS A 621 8.78 49.65 28.60
CA HIS A 621 7.69 50.58 28.94
C HIS A 621 6.85 50.97 27.71
N TYR A 622 7.50 51.26 26.58
CA TYR A 622 6.82 51.69 25.36
C TYR A 622 5.90 50.60 24.81
N CYS A 623 6.40 49.37 24.65
CA CYS A 623 5.57 48.25 24.18
C CYS A 623 4.48 47.84 25.18
N ARG A 624 4.64 48.11 26.49
CA ARG A 624 3.58 47.89 27.48
C ARG A 624 2.42 48.87 27.32
N ASN A 625 2.70 50.09 26.88
CA ASN A 625 1.73 51.16 26.70
C ASN A 625 1.35 51.37 25.22
N SER A 626 1.70 50.43 24.33
CA SER A 626 1.48 50.54 22.88
C SER A 626 2.06 51.83 22.25
N LEU A 627 3.17 52.33 22.80
CA LEU A 627 3.91 53.49 22.29
C LEU A 627 5.08 53.05 21.40
N GLN A 628 5.48 53.93 20.47
CA GLN A 628 6.66 53.71 19.64
C GLN A 628 7.93 53.72 20.52
N CYS A 629 8.73 52.66 20.43
CA CYS A 629 9.94 52.53 21.23
C CYS A 629 11.08 53.39 20.65
N PRO A 630 11.62 54.38 21.38
CA PRO A 630 12.72 55.21 20.90
C PRO A 630 14.05 54.48 21.12
N TYR A 631 14.47 53.68 20.14
CA TYR A 631 15.77 53.02 20.15
C TYR A 631 16.76 53.66 19.19
N LEU A 632 18.06 53.47 19.45
CA LEU A 632 19.15 53.67 18.50
C LEU A 632 19.80 52.32 18.20
N GLU A 633 20.11 52.07 16.93
CA GLU A 633 20.79 50.86 16.49
C GLU A 633 22.31 51.05 16.52
N CYS A 634 23.03 50.11 17.14
CA CYS A 634 24.48 50.18 17.23
C CYS A 634 25.14 49.89 15.88
N THR A 635 26.03 50.76 15.41
CA THR A 635 26.72 50.60 14.12
C THR A 635 27.69 49.40 14.06
N ARG A 636 28.09 48.85 15.22
CA ARG A 636 29.01 47.70 15.31
C ARG A 636 28.32 46.35 15.46
N CYS A 637 27.35 46.24 16.38
CA CYS A 637 26.70 44.96 16.69
C CYS A 637 25.23 44.90 16.27
N MET A 638 24.67 45.99 15.72
CA MET A 638 23.26 46.12 15.32
C MET A 638 22.24 45.90 16.44
N ASN A 639 22.66 45.86 17.71
CA ASN A 639 21.74 45.84 18.84
C ASN A 639 21.01 47.18 18.95
N ARG A 640 19.70 47.10 19.20
CA ARG A 640 18.84 48.25 19.45
C ARG A 640 18.84 48.57 20.93
N ILE A 641 19.21 49.80 21.30
CA ILE A 641 19.23 50.24 22.70
C ILE A 641 18.20 51.34 22.88
N ILE A 642 17.39 51.27 23.94
CA ILE A 642 16.42 52.35 24.25
C ILE A 642 17.20 53.62 24.62
N VAL A 643 17.06 54.66 23.80
CA VAL A 643 17.65 55.98 24.03
C VAL A 643 16.59 57.03 23.70
N PRO A 644 15.91 57.59 24.72
CA PRO A 644 14.91 58.63 24.52
C PRO A 644 15.49 59.86 23.82
N GLU A 645 14.67 60.54 23.01
CA GLU A 645 15.05 61.69 22.16
C GLU A 645 15.97 62.73 22.86
N PRO A 646 15.67 63.19 24.09
CA PRO A 646 16.47 64.24 24.74
C PRO A 646 17.91 63.82 25.04
N TYR A 647 18.20 62.52 25.09
CA TYR A 647 19.51 61.98 25.45
C TYR A 647 20.30 61.45 24.25
N ARG A 648 19.71 61.46 23.04
CA ARG A 648 20.36 60.92 21.82
C ARG A 648 21.65 61.65 21.47
N ALA A 649 21.64 62.98 21.48
CA ALA A 649 22.80 63.81 21.13
C ALA A 649 24.02 63.55 22.01
N ALA A 650 23.82 63.19 23.28
CA ALA A 650 24.90 62.85 24.22
C ALA A 650 25.46 61.44 24.00
N CYS A 651 24.73 60.57 23.29
CA CYS A 651 25.09 59.16 23.06
C CYS A 651 25.64 58.90 21.66
N THR A 652 25.44 59.82 20.72
CA THR A 652 25.94 59.74 19.33
C THR A 652 27.25 60.50 19.15
N SER A 653 28.22 59.92 18.44
CA SER A 653 29.47 60.61 18.09
C SER A 653 29.25 61.75 17.08
N ALA A 654 30.26 62.61 16.89
CA ALA A 654 30.22 63.70 15.91
C ALA A 654 29.89 63.21 14.48
N ASP A 655 30.27 61.97 14.15
CA ASP A 655 29.99 61.32 12.85
C ASP A 655 28.62 60.63 12.77
N LYS A 656 27.71 60.92 13.72
CA LYS A 656 26.37 60.30 13.86
C LYS A 656 26.38 58.78 14.05
N GLN A 657 27.51 58.20 14.44
CA GLN A 657 27.58 56.77 14.75
C GLN A 657 27.22 56.52 16.21
N TYR A 658 26.36 55.54 16.45
CA TYR A 658 26.00 55.11 17.80
C TYR A 658 26.70 53.80 18.15
N LEU A 659 27.45 53.78 19.25
CA LEU A 659 28.01 52.58 19.84
C LEU A 659 27.27 52.27 21.15
N CYS A 660 26.71 51.06 21.26
CA CYS A 660 26.04 50.65 22.49
C CYS A 660 27.04 50.49 23.66
N PRO A 661 26.59 50.58 24.91
CA PRO A 661 27.44 50.38 26.09
C PRO A 661 28.28 49.10 26.04
N ALA A 662 27.70 48.01 25.52
CA ALA A 662 28.38 46.72 25.38
C ALA A 662 29.56 46.76 24.40
N CYS A 663 29.43 47.51 23.30
CA CYS A 663 30.49 47.68 22.29
C CYS A 663 31.61 48.61 22.75
N VAL A 664 31.29 49.59 23.61
CA VAL A 664 32.25 50.53 24.20
C VAL A 664 33.05 49.85 25.31
N ASN A 665 32.44 48.92 26.06
CA ASN A 665 33.11 48.19 27.13
C ASN A 665 34.18 47.22 26.59
N PRO A 666 35.49 47.42 26.88
CA PRO A 666 36.56 46.56 26.40
C PRO A 666 36.41 45.09 26.81
N GLN A 667 35.87 44.83 28.01
CA GLN A 667 35.65 43.47 28.55
C GLN A 667 34.55 42.70 27.81
N ARG A 668 33.73 43.39 27.00
CA ARG A 668 32.50 42.83 26.43
C ARG A 668 32.33 43.07 24.94
N SER A 669 33.15 43.95 24.36
CA SER A 669 33.07 44.35 22.96
C SER A 669 33.16 43.17 21.97
N SER A 670 33.84 42.08 22.34
CA SER A 670 33.95 40.82 21.58
C SER A 670 32.74 39.88 21.73
N LEU A 671 31.83 40.12 22.68
CA LEU A 671 30.66 39.28 22.99
C LEU A 671 29.33 39.96 22.59
N THR A 672 29.40 41.01 21.78
CA THR A 672 28.22 41.79 21.36
C THR A 672 27.47 41.16 20.19
N THR A 673 28.10 40.16 19.55
CA THR A 673 27.51 39.28 18.54
C THR A 673 27.76 37.84 18.97
N ILE A 674 26.82 36.97 18.64
CA ILE A 674 26.90 35.53 18.96
C ILE A 674 26.71 34.72 17.69
N ILE A 675 27.28 33.52 17.69
CA ILE A 675 26.94 32.50 16.71
C ILE A 675 25.73 31.76 17.27
N GLN A 676 24.65 31.74 16.52
CA GLN A 676 23.41 31.07 16.87
C GLN A 676 23.17 29.92 15.91
N ASP A 677 22.90 28.74 16.46
CA ASP A 677 22.47 27.58 15.70
C ASP A 677 21.02 27.79 15.24
N THR A 678 20.75 27.43 13.99
CA THR A 678 19.42 27.48 13.36
C THR A 678 19.34 26.40 12.27
N THR A 679 18.25 26.38 11.52
CA THR A 679 18.04 25.47 10.38
C THR A 679 17.58 26.26 9.15
N CYS A 680 17.73 25.69 7.95
CA CYS A 680 17.19 26.30 6.74
C CYS A 680 15.66 26.44 6.80
N LEU A 681 14.98 25.51 7.49
CA LEU A 681 13.54 25.54 7.71
C LEU A 681 13.12 26.76 8.55
N GLU A 682 13.79 27.01 9.69
CA GLU A 682 13.53 28.19 10.52
C GLU A 682 13.73 29.49 9.75
N LEU A 683 14.79 29.57 8.92
CA LEU A 683 15.03 30.74 8.08
C LEU A 683 13.99 30.88 6.95
N LYS A 684 13.53 29.77 6.35
CA LYS A 684 12.44 29.75 5.36
C LYS A 684 11.13 30.27 5.96
N GLU A 685 10.77 29.81 7.16
CA GLU A 685 9.54 30.21 7.84
C GLU A 685 9.53 31.72 8.17
N GLU A 686 10.70 32.30 8.49
CA GLU A 686 10.81 33.72 8.82
C GLU A 686 11.02 34.64 7.60
N ASN A 687 11.78 34.20 6.59
CA ASN A 687 12.26 35.05 5.49
C ASN A 687 11.81 34.63 4.10
N ASP A 688 11.04 33.55 3.97
CA ASP A 688 10.73 32.84 2.72
C ASP A 688 11.96 32.23 2.00
N VAL A 689 11.82 31.86 0.72
CA VAL A 689 12.83 31.18 -0.11
C VAL A 689 13.63 32.11 -1.04
N HIS A 690 13.34 33.41 -1.09
CA HIS A 690 14.03 34.38 -1.94
C HIS A 690 15.52 34.47 -1.63
N TRP A 691 15.93 34.33 -0.37
CA TRP A 691 17.35 34.34 0.01
C TRP A 691 18.11 33.12 -0.53
N LEU A 692 17.41 32.05 -0.92
CA LEU A 692 17.93 30.89 -1.64
C LEU A 692 17.86 31.07 -3.17
N GLY A 693 17.37 32.21 -3.66
CA GLY A 693 17.26 32.52 -5.09
C GLY A 693 16.05 31.92 -5.81
N PHE A 694 15.10 31.32 -5.08
CA PHE A 694 13.83 30.84 -5.64
C PHE A 694 12.76 31.94 -5.59
N LYS A 695 11.79 31.86 -6.50
CA LYS A 695 10.54 32.62 -6.39
C LYS A 695 9.64 31.92 -5.35
N PRO A 696 8.92 32.67 -4.50
CA PRO A 696 8.05 32.08 -3.50
C PRO A 696 6.79 31.53 -4.14
N GLU A 697 6.77 30.22 -4.38
CA GLU A 697 5.56 29.49 -4.77
C GLU A 697 5.07 28.63 -3.60
N MET A 698 3.75 28.46 -3.49
CA MET A 698 3.13 27.69 -2.38
C MET A 698 3.59 26.22 -2.35
N ASP A 699 3.98 25.68 -3.51
CA ASP A 699 4.33 24.27 -3.69
C ASP A 699 5.79 23.93 -3.39
N LEU A 700 6.64 24.93 -3.11
CA LEU A 700 8.07 24.71 -2.87
C LEU A 700 8.36 24.33 -1.41
N PHE A 701 9.17 23.28 -1.26
CA PHE A 701 9.63 22.74 0.02
C PHE A 701 8.49 22.38 0.99
N VAL A 702 7.42 21.79 0.44
CA VAL A 702 6.29 21.21 1.18
C VAL A 702 6.16 19.70 0.96
N GLY A 703 7.17 19.05 0.37
CA GLY A 703 7.20 17.60 0.18
C GLY A 703 6.49 17.08 -1.08
N LYS A 704 6.04 17.96 -1.99
CA LYS A 704 5.52 17.57 -3.31
C LYS A 704 6.64 17.00 -4.19
N SER A 705 6.32 16.04 -5.07
CA SER A 705 7.29 15.50 -6.03
C SER A 705 7.64 16.56 -7.08
N ALA A 706 8.88 16.51 -7.61
CA ALA A 706 9.31 17.43 -8.66
C ALA A 706 8.36 17.42 -9.88
N PHE A 707 7.85 16.25 -10.25
CA PHE A 707 6.82 16.09 -11.27
C PHE A 707 5.56 16.94 -11.00
N LYS A 708 4.99 16.86 -9.79
CA LYS A 708 3.80 17.65 -9.42
C LYS A 708 4.08 19.16 -9.44
N ILE A 709 5.26 19.57 -8.99
CA ILE A 709 5.67 20.98 -8.97
C ILE A 709 5.80 21.51 -10.41
N ILE A 710 6.45 20.76 -11.30
CA ILE A 710 6.62 21.14 -12.72
C ILE A 710 5.28 21.14 -13.45
N GLN A 711 4.38 20.20 -13.15
CA GLN A 711 3.04 20.18 -13.74
C GLN A 711 2.25 21.46 -13.41
N ALA A 712 2.46 22.04 -12.22
CA ALA A 712 1.80 23.26 -11.79
C ALA A 712 2.49 24.55 -12.27
N HIS A 713 3.83 24.58 -12.32
CA HIS A 713 4.63 25.83 -12.49
C HIS A 713 5.64 25.81 -13.63
N ASP A 714 5.68 24.75 -14.44
CA ASP A 714 6.71 24.49 -15.47
C ASP A 714 8.14 24.33 -14.90
N PHE A 715 9.12 23.97 -15.74
CA PHE A 715 10.51 23.73 -15.34
C PHE A 715 11.23 24.99 -14.81
N SER A 716 10.77 26.18 -15.20
CA SER A 716 11.36 27.46 -14.78
C SER A 716 11.21 27.75 -13.27
N VAL A 717 10.36 27.01 -12.57
CA VAL A 717 10.18 27.13 -11.11
C VAL A 717 11.47 26.86 -10.32
N PHE A 718 12.37 26.06 -10.87
CA PHE A 718 13.66 25.76 -10.26
C PHE A 718 14.77 26.73 -10.66
N ASP A 719 14.51 27.68 -11.57
CA ASP A 719 15.51 28.65 -12.01
C ASP A 719 15.95 29.53 -10.84
N VAL A 720 17.27 29.67 -10.71
CA VAL A 720 17.89 30.41 -9.61
C VAL A 720 18.15 31.84 -10.06
N GLY A 721 17.41 32.79 -9.48
CA GLY A 721 17.70 34.21 -9.61
C GLY A 721 18.63 34.68 -8.49
N SER A 722 19.59 35.56 -8.79
CA SER A 722 20.34 36.25 -7.73
C SER A 722 19.45 37.28 -7.04
N ASN A 723 19.13 37.06 -5.76
CA ASN A 723 18.40 38.04 -4.95
C ASN A 723 19.26 38.52 -3.78
N GLU A 724 20.32 39.27 -4.10
CA GLU A 724 21.22 39.85 -3.10
C GLU A 724 20.50 40.71 -2.07
N LYS A 725 19.38 41.34 -2.46
CA LYS A 725 18.59 42.20 -1.58
C LYS A 725 17.93 41.36 -0.48
N ALA A 726 17.25 40.27 -0.83
CA ALA A 726 16.65 39.36 0.14
C ALA A 726 17.71 38.76 1.07
N LEU A 727 18.86 38.34 0.52
CA LEU A 727 19.97 37.81 1.31
C LEU A 727 20.53 38.84 2.31
N LYS A 728 20.69 40.11 1.92
CA LYS A 728 21.17 41.20 2.80
C LYS A 728 20.16 41.60 3.88
N MET A 729 18.89 41.23 3.72
CA MET A 729 17.79 41.52 4.64
C MET A 729 17.44 40.33 5.55
N LEU A 730 18.17 39.22 5.46
CA LEU A 730 17.92 38.00 6.24
C LEU A 730 17.88 38.28 7.75
N THR A 731 16.83 37.79 8.41
CA THR A 731 16.66 37.84 9.86
C THR A 731 16.58 36.45 10.46
N LEU A 732 16.90 36.36 11.75
CA LEU A 732 16.72 35.17 12.58
C LEU A 732 16.16 35.64 13.93
N GLN A 733 14.98 35.15 14.29
CA GLN A 733 14.21 35.61 15.45
C GLN A 733 14.01 37.13 15.44
N ASP A 734 13.61 37.68 14.28
CA ASP A 734 13.43 39.12 14.00
C ASP A 734 14.72 39.96 14.14
N LYS A 735 15.89 39.32 14.31
CA LYS A 735 17.20 40.00 14.38
C LYS A 735 17.95 39.87 13.08
N LYS A 736 18.57 40.96 12.64
CA LYS A 736 19.36 40.97 11.39
C LYS A 736 20.56 40.03 11.48
N VAL A 737 20.70 39.15 10.49
CA VAL A 737 21.88 38.30 10.31
C VAL A 737 23.04 39.16 9.82
N LEU A 738 24.20 39.04 10.48
CA LEU A 738 25.38 39.88 10.22
C LEU A 738 26.31 39.30 9.16
N ASP A 739 26.20 38.00 8.87
CA ASP A 739 26.99 37.27 7.88
C ASP A 739 26.13 36.39 6.94
N PRO A 740 25.12 36.97 6.25
CA PRO A 740 24.17 36.19 5.45
C PRO A 740 24.83 35.41 4.31
N GLU A 741 25.93 35.92 3.73
CA GLU A 741 26.70 35.19 2.70
C GLU A 741 27.32 33.89 3.24
N LYS A 742 27.74 33.87 4.51
CA LYS A 742 28.25 32.64 5.15
C LYS A 742 27.14 31.65 5.44
N VAL A 743 25.93 32.13 5.71
CA VAL A 743 24.74 31.28 5.86
C VAL A 743 24.44 30.60 4.53
N LEU A 744 24.35 31.36 3.43
CA LEU A 744 24.12 30.78 2.11
C LEU A 744 25.25 29.82 1.68
N ALA A 745 26.51 30.16 1.94
CA ALA A 745 27.65 29.29 1.62
C ALA A 745 27.62 27.94 2.38
N GLN A 746 27.10 27.89 3.61
CA GLN A 746 26.89 26.62 4.33
C GLN A 746 25.86 25.73 3.64
N VAL A 747 24.80 26.33 3.07
CA VAL A 747 23.78 25.59 2.32
C VAL A 747 24.33 25.12 0.98
N GLU A 748 24.91 26.04 0.19
CA GLU A 748 25.47 25.71 -1.13
C GLU A 748 26.61 24.70 -1.05
N GLY A 749 27.50 24.81 -0.05
CA GLY A 749 28.58 23.84 0.14
C GLY A 749 28.08 22.40 0.32
N ARG A 750 26.90 22.20 0.93
CA ARG A 750 26.26 20.87 1.04
C ARG A 750 25.68 20.42 -0.30
N VAL A 751 25.02 21.34 -1.02
CA VAL A 751 24.40 21.07 -2.32
C VAL A 751 25.44 20.69 -3.36
N GLU A 752 26.53 21.46 -3.46
CA GLU A 752 27.64 21.20 -4.38
C GLU A 752 28.29 19.86 -4.07
N GLY A 753 28.55 19.58 -2.78
CA GLY A 753 29.07 18.30 -2.32
C GLY A 753 28.10 17.11 -2.46
N GLY A 754 26.82 17.35 -2.77
CA GLY A 754 25.79 16.31 -2.80
C GLY A 754 25.55 15.65 -1.44
N HIS A 755 25.87 16.35 -0.35
CA HIS A 755 25.78 15.84 1.01
C HIS A 755 24.38 16.04 1.58
N VAL A 756 23.84 15.01 2.20
CA VAL A 756 22.59 15.05 2.97
C VAL A 756 22.94 14.81 4.43
N ASP A 757 22.63 15.77 5.29
CA ASP A 757 22.82 15.64 6.73
C ASP A 757 21.78 14.66 7.29
N LEU A 758 22.24 13.45 7.61
CA LEU A 758 21.43 12.40 8.19
C LEU A 758 21.42 12.54 9.72
N GLY A 759 20.30 12.18 10.33
CA GLY A 759 20.22 11.89 11.74
C GLY A 759 19.97 10.41 11.96
N THR A 760 20.22 9.96 13.19
CA THR A 760 19.98 8.59 13.62
C THR A 760 18.73 8.53 14.47
N CYS A 761 17.84 7.57 14.20
CA CYS A 761 16.76 7.25 15.12
C CYS A 761 17.31 6.60 16.38
N ASN A 762 16.98 7.12 17.56
CA ASN A 762 17.50 6.56 18.82
C ASN A 762 16.77 5.30 19.31
N LEU A 763 15.82 4.75 18.55
CA LEU A 763 15.18 3.45 18.82
C LEU A 763 15.72 2.33 17.92
N CYS A 764 15.64 2.49 16.59
CA CYS A 764 16.13 1.48 15.64
C CYS A 764 17.60 1.66 15.22
N PHE A 765 18.22 2.81 15.54
CA PHE A 765 19.58 3.17 15.12
C PHE A 765 19.79 3.29 13.59
N GLU A 766 18.70 3.36 12.82
CA GLU A 766 18.77 3.61 11.38
C GLU A 766 19.05 5.10 11.10
N GLU A 767 19.83 5.35 10.04
CA GLU A 767 20.13 6.69 9.54
C GLU A 767 19.09 7.14 8.52
N MET A 768 18.64 8.39 8.64
CA MET A 768 17.66 8.98 7.74
C MET A 768 17.76 10.51 7.74
N THR A 769 17.09 11.16 6.80
CA THR A 769 17.04 12.63 6.73
C THR A 769 16.47 13.22 8.01
N ARG A 770 17.04 14.30 8.53
CA ARG A 770 16.59 14.91 9.79
C ARG A 770 15.10 15.26 9.84
N GLY A 771 14.49 15.63 8.69
CA GLY A 771 13.05 15.88 8.59
C GLY A 771 12.14 14.67 8.81
N LYS A 772 12.69 13.44 8.83
CA LYS A 772 11.96 12.22 9.20
C LYS A 772 12.09 11.87 10.68
N LEU A 773 12.82 12.67 11.45
CA LEU A 773 13.10 12.42 12.86
C LEU A 773 12.33 13.40 13.74
N PHE A 774 11.36 12.88 14.47
CA PHE A 774 10.46 13.62 15.34
C PHE A 774 10.92 13.58 16.79
N GLN A 775 10.51 14.57 17.58
CA GLN A 775 10.74 14.55 19.03
C GLN A 775 10.02 13.37 19.67
N ALA A 776 10.74 12.55 20.44
CA ALA A 776 10.21 11.30 21.00
C ALA A 776 8.95 11.48 21.85
N CYS A 777 8.81 12.61 22.57
CA CYS A 777 7.68 12.82 23.47
C CYS A 777 7.18 14.26 23.59
N GLY A 778 7.72 15.18 22.78
CA GLY A 778 7.33 16.59 22.74
C GLY A 778 7.60 17.43 24.02
N ARG A 779 8.11 16.84 25.11
CA ARG A 779 8.33 17.54 26.38
C ARG A 779 9.60 18.38 26.33
N SER A 780 9.54 19.58 26.90
CA SER A 780 10.72 20.40 27.13
C SER A 780 11.78 19.63 27.95
N GLY A 781 13.02 19.64 27.45
CA GLY A 781 14.15 18.91 28.04
C GLY A 781 14.36 17.47 27.53
N CYS A 782 13.43 16.87 26.78
CA CYS A 782 13.72 15.63 26.04
C CYS A 782 14.26 16.00 24.66
N LYS A 783 15.55 15.72 24.40
CA LYS A 783 16.21 16.02 23.11
C LYS A 783 16.26 14.84 22.15
N GLN A 784 15.63 13.73 22.53
CA GLN A 784 15.71 12.46 21.80
C GLN A 784 14.81 12.50 20.58
N LYS A 785 15.35 12.09 19.43
CA LYS A 785 14.62 12.02 18.17
C LYS A 785 14.43 10.57 17.70
N VAL A 786 13.28 10.29 17.10
CA VAL A 786 12.82 8.96 16.66
C VAL A 786 12.09 9.11 15.34
N ASP A 787 12.15 8.08 14.48
CA ASP A 787 11.39 8.07 13.22
C ASP A 787 9.90 7.75 13.42
N ASP A 788 9.09 8.05 12.39
CA ASP A 788 7.64 7.84 12.42
C ASP A 788 7.25 6.37 12.62
N GLY A 789 8.00 5.44 12.01
CA GLY A 789 7.75 4.00 12.10
C GLY A 789 7.98 3.50 13.51
N CYS A 790 9.13 3.80 14.11
CA CYS A 790 9.40 3.45 15.50
C CYS A 790 8.42 4.09 16.49
N LEU A 791 7.94 5.32 16.24
CA LEU A 791 6.89 5.92 17.06
C LEU A 791 5.57 5.15 16.93
N ARG A 792 5.15 4.80 15.70
CA ARG A 792 3.95 3.99 15.47
C ARG A 792 4.08 2.59 16.05
N GLU A 793 5.22 1.93 15.91
CA GLU A 793 5.47 0.60 16.45
C GLU A 793 5.52 0.62 17.98
N TRP A 794 6.18 1.60 18.57
CA TRP A 794 6.16 1.79 20.02
C TRP A 794 4.72 1.91 20.54
N GLU A 795 3.85 2.61 19.81
CA GLU A 795 2.44 2.78 20.15
C GLU A 795 1.58 1.55 19.79
N LEU A 796 1.82 0.86 18.67
CA LEU A 796 1.18 -0.41 18.28
C LEU A 796 1.53 -1.53 19.25
N ALA A 797 2.76 -1.55 19.78
CA ALA A 797 3.15 -2.41 20.88
C ALA A 797 2.39 -2.11 22.19
N GLN A 798 1.71 -0.95 22.29
CA GLN A 798 0.74 -0.66 23.37
C GLN A 798 -0.66 -1.21 23.08
N TYR A 799 -1.13 -1.21 21.82
CA TYR A 799 -2.41 -1.82 21.45
C TYR A 799 -2.49 -3.31 21.79
N GLY A 800 -1.35 -4.01 21.86
CA GLY A 800 -1.31 -5.40 22.30
C GLY A 800 -1.36 -5.62 23.82
N LYS A 801 -1.30 -4.58 24.68
CA LYS A 801 -1.11 -4.76 26.14
C LYS A 801 -1.78 -3.75 27.09
N SER A 802 -2.35 -2.63 26.61
CA SER A 802 -2.98 -1.65 27.51
C SER A 802 -4.20 -1.00 26.87
N GLU A 803 -5.32 -1.71 26.93
CA GLU A 803 -6.63 -1.26 26.47
C GLU A 803 -7.55 -0.83 27.63
N PRO A 804 -8.61 -0.04 27.35
CA PRO A 804 -9.68 0.18 28.32
C PRO A 804 -10.20 -1.16 28.86
N GLY A 805 -10.18 -1.31 30.19
CA GLY A 805 -10.60 -2.53 30.89
C GLY A 805 -9.47 -3.47 31.26
N GLU A 806 -8.25 -3.21 30.81
CA GLU A 806 -7.08 -4.05 31.09
C GLU A 806 -6.07 -3.37 32.02
N LEU A 807 -5.07 -4.15 32.46
CA LEU A 807 -3.97 -3.68 33.29
C LEU A 807 -3.04 -2.77 32.48
N LEU A 808 -2.67 -1.63 33.05
CA LEU A 808 -1.81 -0.64 32.39
C LEU A 808 -0.35 -1.01 32.54
N ASN A 809 0.36 -1.08 31.42
CA ASN A 809 1.81 -1.07 31.43
C ASN A 809 2.34 0.36 31.41
N LEU A 810 2.58 0.90 32.60
CA LEU A 810 3.03 2.28 32.79
C LEU A 810 4.34 2.62 32.06
N MET A 811 5.22 1.63 31.87
CA MET A 811 6.50 1.82 31.16
C MET A 811 6.31 1.91 29.65
N GLN A 812 5.21 1.38 29.12
CA GLN A 812 4.89 1.50 27.70
C GLN A 812 4.24 2.85 27.40
N ILE A 813 3.46 3.42 28.32
CA ILE A 813 2.71 4.70 28.17
C ILE A 813 3.57 5.94 28.49
N THR A 814 4.85 5.74 28.80
CA THR A 814 5.82 6.83 29.07
C THR A 814 6.93 6.83 28.03
N CYS A 815 7.50 8.02 27.77
CA CYS A 815 8.63 8.16 26.86
C CYS A 815 9.76 7.17 27.21
N PRO A 816 10.26 6.35 26.27
CA PRO A 816 11.27 5.33 26.56
C PRO A 816 12.60 5.94 27.04
N PHE A 817 12.83 7.21 26.72
CA PHE A 817 14.03 7.92 27.10
C PHE A 817 13.88 8.68 28.42
N CYS A 818 12.96 9.65 28.46
CA CYS A 818 12.86 10.55 29.62
C CYS A 818 11.86 10.08 30.68
N ARG A 819 11.15 8.97 30.45
CA ARG A 819 10.18 8.32 31.37
C ARG A 819 9.02 9.21 31.82
N ARG A 820 8.83 10.36 31.17
CA ARG A 820 7.69 11.27 31.38
C ARG A 820 6.57 10.95 30.40
N LYS A 821 5.33 11.25 30.78
CA LYS A 821 4.16 11.20 29.89
C LYS A 821 4.44 12.09 28.66
N PRO A 822 4.36 11.56 27.42
CA PRO A 822 4.46 12.38 26.23
C PRO A 822 3.42 13.52 26.24
N THR A 823 3.64 14.56 25.44
CA THR A 823 2.67 15.64 25.30
C THR A 823 1.38 15.12 24.67
N VAL A 824 0.26 15.77 24.96
CA VAL A 824 -1.04 15.40 24.36
C VAL A 824 -0.95 15.46 22.84
N LYS A 825 -0.26 16.44 22.26
CA LYS A 825 -0.02 16.50 20.81
C LYS A 825 0.69 15.26 20.24
N THR A 826 1.69 14.73 20.94
CA THR A 826 2.38 13.50 20.52
C THR A 826 1.46 12.29 20.69
N LEU A 827 0.74 12.19 21.81
CA LEU A 827 -0.21 11.09 22.05
C LEU A 827 -1.39 11.14 21.07
N ALA A 828 -2.02 12.28 20.82
CA ALA A 828 -3.15 12.40 19.89
C ALA A 828 -2.81 11.90 18.48
N ARG A 829 -1.58 12.19 18.02
CA ARG A 829 -1.07 11.78 16.70
C ARG A 829 -0.76 10.29 16.58
N TYR A 830 -0.22 9.67 17.63
CA TYR A 830 0.29 8.29 17.55
C TYR A 830 -0.47 7.29 18.42
N ASN A 831 -1.25 7.75 19.39
CA ASN A 831 -2.07 6.98 20.33
C ASN A 831 -3.23 7.81 20.90
N THR A 832 -4.24 8.04 20.06
CA THR A 832 -5.43 8.85 20.36
C THR A 832 -6.17 8.37 21.60
N ARG A 833 -6.20 7.05 21.85
CA ARG A 833 -6.81 6.47 23.04
C ARG A 833 -6.07 6.89 24.31
N ALA A 834 -4.74 6.75 24.37
CA ALA A 834 -3.95 7.13 25.54
C ALA A 834 -3.86 8.64 25.77
N ALA A 835 -4.12 9.47 24.74
CA ALA A 835 -4.24 10.91 24.89
C ALA A 835 -5.30 11.29 25.93
N THR A 836 -6.39 10.52 26.00
CA THR A 836 -7.51 10.71 26.93
C THR A 836 -7.31 10.11 28.32
N LEU A 837 -6.29 9.26 28.51
CA LEU A 837 -6.04 8.55 29.76
C LEU A 837 -5.61 9.52 30.89
N GLY A 838 -6.49 9.64 31.88
CA GLY A 838 -6.27 10.42 33.11
C GLY A 838 -5.61 9.61 34.23
N GLY A 839 -5.06 10.27 35.25
CA GLY A 839 -4.55 9.60 36.47
C GLY A 839 -3.17 8.93 36.35
N LEU A 840 -2.48 9.08 35.22
CA LEU A 840 -1.15 8.48 34.99
C LEU A 840 -0.07 8.93 35.97
N GLU A 841 -0.08 10.18 36.43
CA GLU A 841 0.94 10.68 37.35
C GLU A 841 0.85 10.02 38.74
N ALA A 842 -0.37 9.85 39.25
CA ALA A 842 -0.63 9.08 40.46
C ALA A 842 -0.24 7.60 40.28
N ALA A 843 -0.48 7.03 39.09
CA ALA A 843 -0.11 5.65 38.78
C ALA A 843 1.41 5.44 38.71
N LEU A 844 2.16 6.39 38.12
CA LEU A 844 3.61 6.33 37.96
C LEU A 844 4.37 6.50 39.28
N THR A 845 3.75 7.12 40.28
CA THR A 845 4.35 7.38 41.60
C THR A 845 4.01 6.30 42.63
N ASP A 846 2.96 5.51 42.40
CA ASP A 846 2.51 4.44 43.28
C ASP A 846 3.15 3.09 42.92
N ASN A 847 4.15 2.70 43.72
CA ASN A 847 4.86 1.42 43.56
C ASN A 847 4.16 0.25 44.26
N GLY A 848 3.10 0.48 45.04
CA GLY A 848 2.42 -0.53 45.84
C GLY A 848 1.32 -1.28 45.08
N TRP A 849 0.84 -0.71 43.97
CA TRP A 849 -0.31 -1.22 43.22
C TRP A 849 0.00 -1.47 41.75
N PHE A 850 -0.73 -2.41 41.15
CA PHE A 850 -0.96 -2.47 39.72
C PHE A 850 -2.15 -1.58 39.38
N TYR A 851 -2.02 -0.80 38.30
CA TYR A 851 -3.07 0.09 37.81
C TYR A 851 -3.73 -0.52 36.57
N ALA A 852 -5.02 -0.29 36.40
CA ALA A 852 -5.79 -0.68 35.22
C ALA A 852 -6.56 0.52 34.65
N TRP A 853 -6.90 0.44 33.36
CA TRP A 853 -7.67 1.46 32.67
C TRP A 853 -9.16 1.21 32.92
N CYS A 854 -9.83 2.12 33.63
CA CYS A 854 -11.25 1.96 33.85
C CYS A 854 -12.07 2.26 32.59
N ILE A 855 -12.90 1.30 32.14
CA ILE A 855 -13.80 1.48 30.98
C ILE A 855 -14.88 2.55 31.18
N SER A 856 -15.21 2.90 32.43
CA SER A 856 -16.30 3.84 32.73
C SER A 856 -15.82 5.29 32.84
N CYS A 857 -14.73 5.56 33.57
CA CYS A 857 -14.24 6.92 33.75
C CYS A 857 -13.06 7.28 32.84
N GLY A 858 -12.39 6.30 32.22
CA GLY A 858 -11.21 6.53 31.39
C GLY A 858 -9.93 6.88 32.17
N PHE A 859 -9.90 6.71 33.50
CA PHE A 859 -8.73 6.97 34.34
C PHE A 859 -7.95 5.69 34.69
N ALA A 860 -6.65 5.84 34.87
CA ALA A 860 -5.78 4.86 35.52
C ALA A 860 -6.14 4.77 37.01
N LYS A 861 -6.60 3.60 37.46
CA LYS A 861 -7.03 3.36 38.85
C LYS A 861 -6.38 2.09 39.40
N ARG A 862 -6.22 2.03 40.72
CA ARG A 862 -5.65 0.87 41.43
C ARG A 862 -6.50 -0.38 41.18
N ALA A 863 -5.88 -1.44 40.71
CA ALA A 863 -6.52 -2.71 40.39
C ALA A 863 -6.18 -3.80 41.41
N HIS A 864 -4.89 -4.05 41.62
CA HIS A 864 -4.40 -5.07 42.55
C HIS A 864 -3.21 -4.57 43.34
N GLU A 865 -3.17 -4.85 44.63
CA GLU A 865 -2.01 -4.56 45.45
C GLU A 865 -0.91 -5.57 45.17
N ARG A 866 0.32 -5.10 44.96
CA ARG A 866 1.44 -5.96 44.56
C ARG A 866 1.79 -6.99 45.63
N VAL A 867 1.62 -6.64 46.92
CA VAL A 867 1.91 -7.55 48.04
C VAL A 867 0.93 -8.72 48.13
N CYS A 868 -0.25 -8.60 47.50
CA CYS A 868 -1.28 -9.63 47.48
C CYS A 868 -1.20 -10.53 46.23
N CYS A 869 -0.25 -10.29 45.33
CA CYS A 869 -0.03 -11.10 44.13
C CYS A 869 1.05 -12.15 44.44
N GLU A 870 0.68 -13.43 44.53
CA GLU A 870 1.62 -14.52 44.81
C GLU A 870 2.47 -14.87 43.56
N GLY A 871 3.78 -14.57 43.60
CA GLY A 871 4.80 -15.00 42.63
C GLY A 871 5.07 -14.04 41.44
N ASP A 872 5.93 -14.45 40.51
CA ASP A 872 6.40 -13.67 39.34
C ASP A 872 5.33 -13.43 38.24
N ARG A 873 4.04 -13.67 38.51
CA ARG A 873 2.97 -13.59 37.50
C ARG A 873 2.17 -12.29 37.63
N ILE A 874 2.08 -11.56 36.51
CA ILE A 874 1.28 -10.34 36.39
C ILE A 874 -0.22 -10.72 36.45
N PRO A 875 -1.06 -10.03 37.26
CA PRO A 875 -2.50 -10.29 37.32
C PRO A 875 -3.18 -10.05 35.97
N VAL A 876 -4.06 -10.96 35.55
CA VAL A 876 -4.88 -10.77 34.35
C VAL A 876 -6.15 -10.01 34.74
N VAL A 877 -6.34 -8.84 34.14
CA VAL A 877 -7.51 -7.98 34.37
C VAL A 877 -8.22 -7.76 33.04
N ARG A 878 -9.54 -7.97 33.01
CA ARG A 878 -10.42 -7.68 31.87
C ARG A 878 -11.67 -6.94 32.37
N ASP A 879 -12.25 -6.10 31.51
CA ASP A 879 -13.46 -5.31 31.78
C ASP A 879 -13.40 -4.50 33.08
N PHE A 880 -12.20 -4.00 33.44
CA PHE A 880 -11.96 -3.33 34.70
C PHE A 880 -12.82 -2.09 34.92
N ARG A 881 -13.55 -2.11 36.03
CA ARG A 881 -14.26 -0.95 36.60
C ARG A 881 -13.70 -0.67 37.99
N CYS A 882 -13.24 0.57 38.20
CA CYS A 882 -12.77 1.00 39.51
C CYS A 882 -13.91 1.02 40.53
N GLU A 883 -13.59 1.00 41.81
CA GLU A 883 -14.58 0.98 42.90
C GLU A 883 -15.58 2.13 42.78
N ASP A 884 -15.11 3.34 42.42
CA ASP A 884 -15.95 4.52 42.18
C ASP A 884 -17.00 4.32 41.07
N CYS A 885 -16.78 3.37 40.15
CA CYS A 885 -17.64 3.11 39.00
C CYS A 885 -18.43 1.79 39.12
N ARG A 886 -18.20 0.99 40.16
CA ARG A 886 -18.96 -0.25 40.39
C ARG A 886 -20.35 0.10 40.94
N GLY A 887 -21.40 -0.38 40.27
CA GLY A 887 -22.80 -0.15 40.67
C GLY A 887 -23.52 1.02 40.00
N VAL A 888 -22.87 1.72 39.06
CA VAL A 888 -23.49 2.75 38.23
C VAL A 888 -23.91 2.11 36.90
N ALA A 889 -25.21 2.03 36.61
CA ALA A 889 -25.73 1.52 35.35
C ALA A 889 -25.49 2.56 34.24
N THR A 890 -24.43 2.37 33.45
CA THR A 890 -24.18 3.18 32.23
C THR A 890 -24.35 2.30 31.01
N ASN A 891 -25.52 2.39 30.36
CA ASN A 891 -25.69 1.99 28.96
C ASN A 891 -25.04 3.07 28.09
N VAL A 892 -23.74 2.96 27.82
CA VAL A 892 -23.10 3.79 26.79
C VAL A 892 -22.09 2.91 26.06
N ASP A 893 -22.46 2.47 24.86
CA ASP A 893 -21.51 1.99 23.87
C ASP A 893 -20.75 3.22 23.34
N GLY A 894 -19.55 3.44 23.88
CA GLY A 894 -18.70 4.58 23.53
C GLY A 894 -18.01 5.17 24.77
N VAL A 895 -16.74 5.54 24.64
CA VAL A 895 -15.93 6.16 25.70
C VAL A 895 -16.40 7.62 25.93
N GLY A 896 -17.62 7.79 26.47
CA GLY A 896 -18.17 9.07 26.88
C GLY A 896 -17.63 9.47 28.25
N ARG A 897 -16.80 10.52 28.29
CA ARG A 897 -16.10 10.94 29.50
C ARG A 897 -17.03 11.64 30.51
N LEU A 898 -17.26 11.00 31.66
CA LEU A 898 -17.88 11.64 32.83
C LEU A 898 -16.81 12.22 33.77
N THR A 899 -16.87 13.51 34.07
CA THR A 899 -15.94 14.17 35.00
C THR A 899 -16.71 14.67 36.23
N SER A 900 -16.31 14.25 37.43
CA SER A 900 -16.94 14.67 38.68
C SER A 900 -16.52 16.10 39.05
N CYS A 901 -17.47 16.92 39.49
CA CYS A 901 -17.17 18.24 40.03
C CYS A 901 -16.33 18.10 41.31
N PRO A 902 -15.15 18.74 41.41
CA PRO A 902 -14.27 18.61 42.56
C PRO A 902 -14.83 19.24 43.85
N LYS A 903 -15.91 20.03 43.75
CA LYS A 903 -16.57 20.69 44.89
C LYS A 903 -17.81 19.95 45.39
N CYS A 904 -18.73 19.58 44.50
CA CYS A 904 -20.01 18.97 44.90
C CYS A 904 -20.16 17.49 44.49
N GLY A 905 -19.19 16.92 43.77
CA GLY A 905 -19.19 15.51 43.38
C GLY A 905 -20.14 15.13 42.23
N VAL A 906 -20.97 16.06 41.75
CA VAL A 906 -21.91 15.82 40.63
C VAL A 906 -21.13 15.41 39.38
N MET A 907 -21.56 14.31 38.75
CA MET A 907 -20.98 13.82 37.50
C MET A 907 -21.44 14.70 36.34
N VAL A 908 -20.49 15.21 35.57
CA VAL A 908 -20.75 16.10 34.44
C VAL A 908 -20.25 15.44 33.16
N GLU A 909 -21.17 15.28 32.22
CA GLU A 909 -20.88 14.92 30.83
C GLU A 909 -20.69 16.20 30.02
N LYS A 910 -19.62 16.26 29.23
CA LYS A 910 -19.40 17.36 28.29
C LYS A 910 -20.01 16.97 26.95
N THR A 911 -20.99 17.73 26.49
CA THR A 911 -21.68 17.48 25.22
C THR A 911 -21.04 18.21 24.04
N HIS A 912 -20.46 19.39 24.25
CA HIS A 912 -19.80 20.22 23.22
C HIS A 912 -19.02 21.38 23.88
N GLY A 913 -18.19 22.09 23.10
CA GLY A 913 -17.53 23.33 23.53
C GLY A 913 -16.13 23.18 24.15
N CYS A 914 -15.70 24.18 24.91
CA CYS A 914 -14.37 24.18 25.54
C CYS A 914 -14.28 23.24 26.75
N ASN A 915 -13.06 22.86 27.12
CA ASN A 915 -12.75 22.01 28.25
C ASN A 915 -12.90 22.67 29.63
N HIS A 916 -13.44 23.88 29.68
CA HIS A 916 -13.81 24.58 30.90
C HIS A 916 -15.28 24.27 31.23
N ILE A 917 -15.50 23.69 32.41
CA ILE A 917 -16.84 23.35 32.91
C ILE A 917 -17.13 24.17 34.16
N GLU A 918 -18.24 24.90 34.14
CA GLU A 918 -18.84 25.48 35.34
C GLU A 918 -19.91 24.53 35.88
N CYS A 919 -19.69 23.99 37.07
CA CYS A 919 -20.69 23.18 37.74
C CYS A 919 -21.80 24.06 38.33
N GLN A 920 -23.02 23.51 38.46
CA GLN A 920 -24.15 24.16 39.14
C GLN A 920 -23.85 24.62 40.59
N CYS A 921 -22.81 24.08 41.23
CA CYS A 921 -22.34 24.53 42.55
C CYS A 921 -21.41 25.77 42.50
N GLY A 922 -21.22 26.36 41.32
CA GLY A 922 -20.33 27.51 41.05
C GLY A 922 -18.85 27.15 41.01
N GLN A 923 -18.48 25.89 40.78
CA GLN A 923 -17.08 25.48 40.66
C GLN A 923 -16.67 25.38 39.19
N HIS A 924 -15.61 26.10 38.83
CA HIS A 924 -14.96 25.98 37.54
C HIS A 924 -13.90 24.87 37.61
N PHE A 925 -13.94 23.93 36.67
CA PHE A 925 -12.98 22.84 36.62
C PHE A 925 -12.69 22.43 35.18
N CYS A 926 -11.52 21.82 34.98
CA CYS A 926 -11.11 21.37 33.66
C CYS A 926 -11.73 19.99 33.39
N HIS A 927 -12.50 19.87 32.31
CA HIS A 927 -13.07 18.58 31.89
C HIS A 927 -11.95 17.56 31.67
N VAL A 928 -10.77 17.96 31.17
CA VAL A 928 -9.65 17.08 30.77
C VAL A 928 -8.89 16.45 31.94
N CYS A 929 -8.88 17.05 33.12
CA CYS A 929 -8.16 16.49 34.27
C CYS A 929 -8.96 16.48 35.59
N GLY A 930 -10.15 17.08 35.62
CA GLY A 930 -11.00 17.17 36.81
C GLY A 930 -10.53 18.18 37.86
N VAL A 931 -9.46 18.93 37.61
CA VAL A 931 -8.92 19.90 38.57
C VAL A 931 -9.80 21.14 38.62
N GLY A 932 -10.22 21.51 39.83
CA GLY A 932 -10.97 22.73 40.11
C GLY A 932 -10.05 23.92 40.33
N THR A 933 -10.33 25.03 39.67
CA THR A 933 -9.59 26.30 39.84
C THR A 933 -10.58 27.46 40.01
N LEU A 934 -10.06 28.66 40.27
CA LEU A 934 -10.83 29.89 40.09
C LEU A 934 -11.07 30.13 38.59
N GLU A 935 -12.15 30.82 38.23
CA GLU A 935 -12.51 31.16 36.85
C GLU A 935 -11.36 31.86 36.11
N SER A 936 -10.66 32.79 36.78
CA SER A 936 -9.55 33.54 36.18
C SER A 936 -8.32 32.69 35.84
N GLU A 937 -8.18 31.52 36.46
CA GLU A 937 -7.00 30.65 36.35
C GLU A 937 -7.25 29.43 35.46
N ILE A 938 -8.51 29.14 35.12
CA ILE A 938 -8.87 27.89 34.41
C ILE A 938 -8.29 27.85 32.99
N TYR A 939 -8.32 28.97 32.26
CA TYR A 939 -7.75 29.05 30.93
C TYR A 939 -6.22 29.02 30.95
N GLU A 940 -5.58 29.59 31.99
CA GLU A 940 -4.13 29.44 32.15
C GLU A 940 -3.75 27.99 32.45
N HIS A 941 -4.49 27.31 33.34
CA HIS A 941 -4.34 25.88 33.59
C HIS A 941 -4.50 25.07 32.30
N MET A 942 -5.56 25.29 31.53
CA MET A 942 -5.78 24.56 30.28
C MET A 942 -4.71 24.84 29.23
N GLY A 943 -4.32 26.11 29.06
CA GLY A 943 -3.24 26.48 28.13
C GLY A 943 -1.88 25.93 28.54
N ARG A 944 -1.59 25.86 29.86
CA ARG A 944 -0.31 25.39 30.39
C ARG A 944 -0.21 23.87 30.48
N GLU A 945 -1.25 23.22 30.98
CA GLU A 945 -1.25 21.77 31.25
C GLU A 945 -1.74 20.95 30.04
N HIS A 946 -2.65 21.50 29.22
CA HIS A 946 -3.30 20.78 28.11
C HIS A 946 -3.01 21.39 26.72
N GLY A 947 -2.40 22.57 26.65
CA GLY A 947 -1.94 23.16 25.38
C GLY A 947 -3.05 23.75 24.49
N GLY A 948 -4.29 23.83 24.99
CA GLY A 948 -5.45 24.32 24.25
C GLY A 948 -6.71 24.33 25.12
N PHE A 949 -7.79 24.94 24.60
CA PHE A 949 -9.05 25.10 25.34
C PHE A 949 -10.17 24.19 24.84
N PHE A 950 -10.03 23.56 23.68
CA PHE A 950 -11.08 22.75 23.04
C PHE A 950 -10.62 21.30 22.88
N ASP A 951 -11.57 20.37 22.72
CA ASP A 951 -11.26 19.04 22.21
C ASP A 951 -11.03 19.18 20.71
N GLU A 952 -10.00 18.54 20.17
CA GLU A 952 -9.68 18.64 18.73
C GLU A 952 -10.72 17.93 17.84
N ASP A 953 -11.77 17.35 18.42
CA ASP A 953 -12.88 16.67 17.72
C ASP A 953 -14.10 17.57 17.47
N ALA A 954 -13.87 18.68 16.77
CA ALA A 954 -14.91 19.30 15.93
C ALA A 954 -14.33 19.35 14.51
N GLY A 955 -14.63 18.31 13.72
CA GLY A 955 -14.10 18.09 12.39
C GLY A 955 -14.06 19.34 11.53
N TRP A 956 -12.84 19.79 11.29
CA TRP A 956 -12.41 20.31 9.99
C TRP A 956 -11.21 19.46 9.62
N ASP A 957 -11.50 18.36 8.92
CA ASP A 957 -10.50 17.66 8.11
C ASP A 957 -9.92 18.68 7.14
N TYR A 958 -8.74 19.21 7.46
CA TYR A 958 -7.76 19.49 6.42
C TYR A 958 -7.00 18.19 6.19
N GLU A 959 -7.72 17.18 5.69
CA GLU A 959 -7.06 16.16 4.88
C GLU A 959 -6.78 16.80 3.52
N ASP A 960 -5.48 16.83 3.21
CA ASP A 960 -4.97 16.79 1.85
C ASP A 960 -5.75 15.73 1.03
N ASN A 961 -6.81 16.15 0.35
CA ASN A 961 -7.35 15.46 -0.80
C ASN A 961 -7.36 16.43 -1.97
N ALA A 962 -6.45 16.17 -2.91
CA ALA A 962 -6.38 16.81 -4.19
C ALA A 962 -7.71 16.64 -4.94
N ASP A 963 -8.31 17.78 -5.24
CA ASP A 963 -9.37 18.09 -6.18
C ASP A 963 -9.79 16.98 -7.16
N TYR A 964 -11.00 16.45 -6.93
CA TYR A 964 -11.95 16.15 -8.00
C TYR A 964 -12.97 17.29 -8.00
N GLU A 965 -12.75 18.32 -8.83
CA GLU A 965 -13.79 19.30 -9.12
C GLU A 965 -14.77 18.71 -10.13
N SER A 966 -16.03 18.56 -9.70
CA SER A 966 -17.18 18.47 -10.60
C SER A 966 -17.81 19.85 -10.69
N ASP A 967 -17.80 20.41 -11.90
CA ASP A 967 -18.56 21.57 -12.34
C ASP A 967 -20.01 21.56 -11.82
N TYR A 968 -20.50 22.71 -11.36
CA TYR A 968 -21.79 23.25 -11.80
C TYR A 968 -21.93 24.73 -11.42
N ASP A 969 -22.16 25.54 -12.46
CA ASP A 969 -22.45 26.97 -12.51
C ASP A 969 -23.51 27.47 -11.49
N SER A 970 -23.34 28.72 -11.04
CA SER A 970 -24.41 29.73 -11.14
C SER A 970 -23.87 31.16 -11.00
N GLU A 971 -23.89 31.88 -12.13
CA GLU A 971 -24.17 33.31 -12.34
C GLU A 971 -24.05 34.28 -11.14
N TYR A 972 -23.07 35.19 -11.16
CA TYR A 972 -23.23 36.64 -11.43
C TYR A 972 -21.89 37.39 -11.47
#